data_AF-A0AAD4IL70-F1
#
_entry.id   AF-A0AAD4IL70-F1
#
_cell.length_a   1.000
_cell.length_b   1.000
_cell.length_c   1.000
_cell.angle_alpha   90.00
_cell.angle_beta   90.00
_cell.angle_gamma   90.00
#
_symmetry.space_group_name_H-M   'P 1'
#
loop_
_entity.id
_entity.type
_entity.pdbx_description
1 polymer ?
#
loop_
_entity_poly.entity_id
_entity_poly.type
_entity_poly.pdbx_seq_one_letter_code
_entity_poly.pdbx_strand_id
1 'polypeptide(L)'
;MDVTAKREAPAASKRKAVPPPTTPTQSPEPERELTSSLIPNAFLAGTLLATFSLSWPLRWVISGAPIFVYAILLGAAYGHRILPFVPVWTIFATVNLVYAVCATSWLLYWVFWAFCWPVLVITCLFQFEAPAALARRTLRKTFLRDLHFINDQIAFFDLPALEIDTEVKGLFVIRGVTLSLSTMTLVAHGVEAGIKLSDDIELGIQVDKVVVPLFREITVDDVYANVKGGDWEVTFGDVQYGIPEPDDDDSVVVTNTAILRAATMKGGANGRPVDMVRNLTAGRKPIEAEDTASAFSSVKKVSPDEEQAHTKYKELVRYINDTSAITKAKQTLIEASQARAEAGSTDDEKDTKETKKPKEEPGVRLDIDNMDDFRAAICTQIHGQPSIPHPPTKSIRVSTLRKTSYPNVKKFLHRLPFLYRLMLSPICYFHPVKFKSITAAGSGKWFTALMRQYFFKHYSSQDAEIRRLEARISAWCADANFAVELGPMASEAHFPININYNIQTHFKISDVMAYRILPDAVELKQVVRLGGADAILTIPTFLFPHHEHIFPEKKSDFDLLEMESSIKEAEATPKQIQALKELGKLKRDEASMHVSAHAHLPAQFHQDLLNFVAAIVKATKVIESDKDFEEAKVLRELKRVSTTDSEASSLASVNTNSSEMSQTTLNGSEDKSFKAFLKKVDTGFKEASNKTMVGMRKAGQNTVHAMANDRWIARLVGKVTRKLEKAQGELGYSAEVPIALAKYRERHEFEQKLLP
;
A
#
# COMPACT_ATOMS: atom_id res chain seq x y z
N MET A 1 35.72 -19.38 -56.80
CA MET A 1 36.32 -20.66 -57.19
C MET A 1 37.22 -21.12 -56.06
N ASP A 2 36.67 -21.23 -54.86
CA ASP A 2 35.86 -22.37 -54.37
C ASP A 2 36.76 -23.54 -53.98
N VAL A 3 36.85 -23.74 -52.67
CA VAL A 3 36.56 -24.98 -51.92
C VAL A 3 37.33 -24.84 -50.60
N THR A 4 36.63 -24.31 -49.59
CA THR A 4 37.15 -24.13 -48.23
C THR A 4 37.16 -25.47 -47.51
N ALA A 5 38.36 -26.05 -47.40
CA ALA A 5 38.67 -27.12 -46.47
C ALA A 5 38.53 -26.59 -45.03
N LYS A 6 37.57 -27.13 -44.28
CA LYS A 6 37.36 -26.84 -42.87
C LYS A 6 38.53 -27.36 -42.04
N ARG A 7 39.16 -26.45 -41.31
CA ARG A 7 40.20 -26.66 -40.30
C ARG A 7 39.57 -27.20 -39.02
N GLU A 8 40.17 -28.23 -38.45
CA GLU A 8 39.75 -28.92 -37.23
C GLU A 8 39.75 -28.01 -35.99
N ALA A 9 38.71 -28.16 -35.16
CA ALA A 9 38.63 -27.65 -33.80
C ALA A 9 38.93 -28.79 -32.81
N PRO A 10 39.50 -28.50 -31.63
CA PRO A 10 40.09 -29.50 -30.74
C PRO A 10 39.05 -30.45 -30.14
N ALA A 11 39.46 -31.69 -29.92
CA ALA A 11 38.66 -32.77 -29.37
C ALA A 11 38.05 -32.39 -28.01
N ALA A 12 36.73 -32.12 -28.01
CA ALA A 12 35.95 -32.09 -26.79
C ALA A 12 35.92 -33.49 -26.17
N SER A 13 36.27 -33.58 -24.88
CA SER A 13 36.18 -34.82 -24.10
C SER A 13 34.81 -35.46 -24.26
N LYS A 14 34.76 -36.74 -24.64
CA LYS A 14 33.54 -37.54 -24.64
C LYS A 14 32.89 -37.48 -23.26
N ARG A 15 31.86 -36.64 -23.07
CA ARG A 15 30.94 -36.77 -21.94
C ARG A 15 30.27 -38.14 -22.07
N LYS A 16 30.36 -38.95 -21.00
CA LYS A 16 29.54 -40.15 -20.84
C LYS A 16 28.08 -39.79 -21.12
N ALA A 17 27.36 -40.70 -21.78
CA ALA A 17 25.92 -40.58 -21.98
C ALA A 17 25.25 -40.29 -20.64
N VAL A 18 24.43 -39.23 -20.61
CA VAL A 18 23.54 -38.94 -19.49
C VAL A 18 22.55 -40.11 -19.41
N PRO A 19 22.45 -40.82 -18.27
CA PRO A 19 21.45 -41.86 -18.13
C PRO A 19 20.04 -41.24 -18.27
N PRO A 20 19.08 -41.97 -18.86
CA PRO A 20 17.70 -41.49 -18.97
C PRO A 20 17.18 -41.11 -17.57
N PRO A 21 16.25 -40.15 -17.47
CA PRO A 21 15.76 -39.66 -16.19
C PRO A 21 15.26 -40.85 -15.37
N THR A 22 15.96 -41.09 -14.27
CA THR A 22 15.55 -42.06 -13.26
C THR A 22 14.14 -41.71 -12.82
N THR A 23 13.22 -42.62 -13.12
CA THR A 23 11.95 -42.80 -12.41
C THR A 23 12.19 -42.50 -10.93
N PRO A 24 11.35 -41.70 -10.26
CA PRO A 24 11.57 -41.31 -8.88
C PRO A 24 11.89 -42.57 -8.08
N THR A 25 13.09 -42.59 -7.51
CA THR A 25 13.52 -43.62 -6.59
C THR A 25 12.49 -43.66 -5.49
N GLN A 26 11.64 -44.70 -5.53
CA GLN A 26 10.83 -45.07 -4.39
C GLN A 26 11.82 -45.24 -3.24
N SER A 27 11.73 -44.37 -2.25
CA SER A 27 12.24 -44.68 -0.92
C SER A 27 11.81 -46.11 -0.60
N PRO A 28 12.70 -46.98 -0.08
CA PRO A 28 12.31 -48.34 0.26
C PRO A 28 11.06 -48.26 1.13
N GLU A 29 9.97 -48.90 0.68
CA GLU A 29 8.79 -49.09 1.52
C GLU A 29 9.31 -49.67 2.84
N PRO A 30 9.07 -49.02 4.00
CA PRO A 30 9.45 -49.61 5.26
C PRO A 30 8.76 -50.98 5.33
N GLU A 31 9.56 -52.03 5.60
CA GLU A 31 9.07 -53.39 5.74
C GLU A 31 7.80 -53.39 6.60
N ARG A 32 6.69 -53.84 6.01
CA ARG A 32 5.41 -53.95 6.70
C ARG A 32 5.55 -54.91 7.86
N GLU A 33 5.77 -54.39 9.06
CA GLU A 33 5.63 -55.19 10.26
C GLU A 33 4.16 -55.65 10.38
N LEU A 34 3.92 -56.95 10.40
CA LEU A 34 2.62 -57.59 10.64
C LEU A 34 1.91 -57.08 11.91
N THR A 35 2.64 -56.45 12.83
CA THR A 35 2.16 -55.78 14.04
C THR A 35 1.30 -54.54 13.73
N SER A 36 1.52 -53.87 12.60
CA SER A 36 0.87 -52.59 12.25
C SER A 36 -0.61 -52.72 11.86
N SER A 37 -1.03 -53.83 11.25
CA SER A 37 -2.43 -54.07 10.87
C SER A 37 -3.27 -54.73 11.95
N LEU A 38 -2.64 -55.35 12.95
CA LEU A 38 -3.31 -56.04 14.05
C LEU A 38 -3.92 -55.04 15.06
N ILE A 39 -3.24 -53.93 15.33
CA ILE A 39 -3.65 -52.92 16.30
C ILE A 39 -5.03 -52.27 15.96
N PRO A 40 -5.28 -51.75 14.73
CA PRO A 40 -6.59 -51.18 14.41
C PRO A 40 -7.71 -52.23 14.47
N ASN A 41 -7.47 -53.44 13.98
CA ASN A 41 -8.46 -54.52 13.96
C ASN A 41 -8.78 -55.05 15.37
N ALA A 42 -7.78 -55.16 16.24
CA ALA A 42 -7.96 -55.52 17.65
C ALA A 42 -8.74 -54.44 18.41
N PHE A 43 -8.48 -53.16 18.14
CA PHE A 43 -9.24 -52.05 18.72
C PHE A 43 -10.71 -52.05 18.26
N LEU A 44 -10.97 -52.32 16.97
CA LEU A 44 -12.33 -52.44 16.44
C LEU A 44 -13.08 -53.65 17.05
N ALA A 45 -12.44 -54.81 17.15
CA ALA A 45 -13.04 -55.98 17.78
C ALA A 45 -13.33 -55.73 19.27
N GLY A 46 -12.39 -55.10 20.00
CA GLY A 46 -12.56 -54.77 21.41
C GLY A 46 -13.67 -53.74 21.65
N THR A 47 -13.78 -52.72 20.81
CA THR A 47 -14.85 -51.71 20.91
C THR A 47 -16.23 -52.30 20.60
N LEU A 48 -16.35 -53.14 19.57
CA LEU A 48 -17.60 -53.86 19.27
C LEU A 48 -18.00 -54.79 20.42
N LEU A 49 -17.07 -55.60 20.93
CA LEU A 49 -17.33 -56.52 22.04
C LEU A 49 -17.74 -55.75 23.32
N ALA A 50 -17.12 -54.61 23.58
CA ALA A 50 -17.51 -53.72 24.68
C ALA A 50 -18.91 -53.13 24.49
N THR A 51 -19.29 -52.70 23.29
CA THR A 51 -20.65 -52.19 23.04
C THR A 51 -21.75 -53.24 23.14
N PHE A 52 -21.46 -54.50 22.79
CA PHE A 52 -22.42 -55.60 22.91
C PHE A 52 -22.54 -56.09 24.35
N SER A 53 -21.46 -56.04 25.13
CA SER A 53 -21.44 -56.57 26.50
C SER A 53 -21.86 -55.56 27.57
N LEU A 54 -21.71 -54.25 27.31
CA LEU A 54 -21.94 -53.17 28.27
C LEU A 54 -22.82 -52.07 27.65
N SER A 55 -23.75 -51.51 28.42
CA SER A 55 -24.62 -50.41 27.96
C SER A 55 -23.97 -49.02 28.02
N TRP A 56 -22.93 -48.86 28.84
CA TRP A 56 -22.21 -47.59 29.02
C TRP A 56 -21.37 -47.14 27.79
N PRO A 57 -20.66 -48.03 27.07
CA PRO A 57 -19.93 -47.69 25.83
C PRO A 57 -20.80 -47.23 24.67
N LEU A 58 -22.12 -47.44 24.72
CA LEU A 58 -23.02 -47.06 23.65
C LEU A 58 -23.03 -45.54 23.42
N ARG A 59 -23.01 -44.75 24.50
CA ARG A 59 -22.85 -43.28 24.42
C ARG A 59 -21.47 -42.88 23.91
N TRP A 60 -20.43 -43.65 24.19
CA TRP A 60 -19.08 -43.39 23.70
C TRP A 60 -18.96 -43.67 22.20
N VAL A 61 -19.57 -44.74 21.69
CA VAL A 61 -19.59 -45.03 20.25
C VAL A 61 -20.44 -44.05 19.47
N ILE A 62 -21.61 -43.65 19.99
CA ILE A 62 -22.47 -42.64 19.34
C ILE A 62 -21.74 -41.30 19.20
N SER A 63 -20.86 -40.95 20.16
CA SER A 63 -20.05 -39.72 20.12
C SER A 63 -19.08 -39.63 18.93
N GLY A 64 -18.79 -40.75 18.25
CA GLY A 64 -17.85 -40.81 17.13
C GLY A 64 -16.37 -40.88 17.53
N ALA A 65 -16.03 -40.66 18.81
CA ALA A 65 -14.65 -40.71 19.32
C ALA A 65 -13.89 -42.02 19.02
N PRO A 66 -14.44 -43.22 19.28
CA PRO A 66 -13.74 -44.47 18.97
C PRO A 66 -13.61 -44.70 17.46
N ILE A 67 -14.57 -44.24 16.65
CA ILE A 67 -14.52 -44.36 15.19
C ILE A 67 -13.43 -43.43 14.62
N PHE A 68 -13.27 -42.24 15.21
CA PHE A 68 -12.22 -41.30 14.87
C PHE A 68 -10.81 -41.84 15.20
N VAL A 69 -10.65 -42.41 16.39
CA VAL A 69 -9.41 -43.10 16.80
C VAL A 69 -9.09 -44.26 15.86
N TYR A 70 -10.08 -45.07 15.52
CA TYR A 70 -9.92 -46.18 14.60
C TYR A 70 -9.46 -45.71 13.21
N ALA A 71 -10.06 -44.64 12.68
CA ALA A 71 -9.64 -44.06 11.40
C ALA A 71 -8.16 -43.64 11.42
N ILE A 72 -7.69 -42.99 12.49
CA ILE A 72 -6.29 -42.58 12.63
C ILE A 72 -5.35 -43.78 12.76
N LEU A 73 -5.73 -44.81 13.52
CA LEU A 73 -4.94 -46.06 13.65
C LEU A 73 -4.82 -46.77 12.31
N LEU A 74 -5.92 -46.81 11.55
CA LEU A 74 -5.96 -47.39 10.22
C LEU A 74 -5.10 -46.57 9.23
N GLY A 75 -5.19 -45.24 9.29
CA GLY A 75 -4.33 -44.34 8.49
C GLY A 75 -2.85 -44.46 8.84
N ALA A 76 -2.50 -44.72 10.10
CA ALA A 76 -1.14 -45.01 10.54
C ALA A 76 -0.64 -46.36 10.00
N ALA A 77 -1.49 -47.38 9.99
CA ALA A 77 -1.17 -48.71 9.44
C ALA A 77 -0.95 -48.70 7.93
N TYR A 78 -1.66 -47.84 7.19
CA TYR A 78 -1.53 -47.69 5.73
C TYR A 78 -0.54 -46.59 5.30
N GLY A 79 0.11 -45.89 6.23
CA GLY A 79 1.13 -44.86 5.92
C GLY A 79 0.58 -43.50 5.47
N HIS A 80 -0.74 -43.30 5.44
CA HIS A 80 -1.40 -42.05 5.01
C HIS A 80 -1.85 -41.18 6.19
N ARG A 81 -0.96 -40.97 7.18
CA ARG A 81 -1.34 -40.36 8.46
C ARG A 81 -1.46 -38.83 8.40
N ILE A 82 -2.58 -38.30 8.90
CA ILE A 82 -2.76 -36.87 9.16
C ILE A 82 -2.00 -36.48 10.46
N LEU A 83 -1.27 -35.36 10.45
CA LEU A 83 -0.42 -34.87 11.57
C LEU A 83 0.68 -35.89 12.01
N PRO A 84 1.66 -36.21 11.13
CA PRO A 84 2.72 -37.18 11.44
C PRO A 84 3.64 -36.76 12.60
N PHE A 85 3.67 -35.46 12.95
CA PHE A 85 4.49 -34.92 14.04
C PHE A 85 3.97 -35.24 15.45
N VAL A 86 2.70 -35.66 15.59
CA VAL A 86 2.10 -35.98 16.89
C VAL A 86 2.12 -37.51 17.09
N PRO A 87 2.49 -38.07 18.26
CA PRO A 87 2.35 -39.50 18.52
C PRO A 87 0.89 -39.99 18.47
N VAL A 88 0.63 -41.27 18.16
CA VAL A 88 -0.77 -41.79 18.09
C VAL A 88 -1.41 -41.82 19.48
N TRP A 89 -0.63 -42.17 20.50
CA TRP A 89 -1.10 -42.26 21.88
C TRP A 89 -1.56 -40.91 22.45
N THR A 90 -0.93 -39.80 22.04
CA THR A 90 -1.35 -38.46 22.49
C THR A 90 -2.69 -38.09 21.89
N ILE A 91 -2.96 -38.42 20.62
CA ILE A 91 -4.26 -38.18 20.00
C ILE A 91 -5.34 -39.08 20.64
N PHE A 92 -5.00 -40.34 20.90
CA PHE A 92 -5.90 -41.25 21.61
C PHE A 92 -6.25 -40.73 23.01
N ALA A 93 -5.25 -40.28 23.77
CA ALA A 93 -5.44 -39.76 25.12
C ALA A 93 -6.25 -38.45 25.11
N THR A 94 -5.94 -37.51 24.21
CA THR A 94 -6.64 -36.22 24.15
C THR A 94 -8.08 -36.37 23.71
N VAL A 95 -8.38 -37.18 22.69
CA VAL A 95 -9.76 -37.40 22.22
C VAL A 95 -10.61 -38.05 23.32
N ASN A 96 -10.08 -39.04 24.01
CA ASN A 96 -10.81 -39.71 25.10
C ASN A 96 -10.92 -38.85 26.36
N LEU A 97 -9.92 -38.02 26.67
CA LEU A 97 -9.98 -37.06 27.78
C LEU A 97 -11.01 -35.96 27.51
N VAL A 98 -11.04 -35.41 26.29
CA VAL A 98 -12.06 -34.44 25.87
C VAL A 98 -13.44 -35.08 25.91
N TYR A 99 -13.60 -36.31 25.40
CA TYR A 99 -14.86 -37.04 25.53
C TYR A 99 -15.27 -37.21 27.00
N ALA A 100 -14.36 -37.63 27.88
CA ALA A 100 -14.66 -37.84 29.29
C ALA A 100 -15.14 -36.56 29.98
N VAL A 101 -14.52 -35.41 29.67
CA VAL A 101 -14.96 -34.09 30.16
C VAL A 101 -16.32 -33.72 29.57
N CYS A 102 -16.50 -33.87 28.26
CA CYS A 102 -17.73 -33.50 27.56
C CYS A 102 -18.93 -34.39 27.93
N ALA A 103 -18.68 -35.66 28.26
CA ALA A 103 -19.71 -36.62 28.65
C ALA A 103 -20.34 -36.31 30.02
N THR A 104 -19.74 -35.41 30.82
CA THR A 104 -20.30 -34.97 32.10
C THR A 104 -21.55 -34.10 31.96
N SER A 105 -21.76 -33.48 30.80
CA SER A 105 -22.90 -32.61 30.52
C SER A 105 -23.58 -32.97 29.21
N TRP A 106 -24.92 -33.01 29.22
CA TRP A 106 -25.72 -33.32 28.03
C TRP A 106 -25.46 -32.34 26.87
N LEU A 107 -25.30 -31.04 27.16
CA LEU A 107 -25.03 -30.02 26.14
C LEU A 107 -23.64 -30.19 25.54
N LEU A 108 -22.61 -30.34 26.38
CA LEU A 108 -21.23 -30.54 25.93
C LEU A 108 -21.07 -31.84 25.13
N TYR A 109 -21.80 -32.89 25.50
CA TYR A 109 -21.84 -34.13 24.73
C TYR A 109 -22.36 -33.91 23.31
N TRP A 110 -23.46 -33.15 23.13
CA TRP A 110 -23.98 -32.84 21.80
C TRP A 110 -23.06 -31.91 21.00
N VAL A 111 -22.40 -30.96 21.65
CA VAL A 111 -21.39 -30.10 21.00
C VAL A 111 -20.19 -30.95 20.53
N PHE A 112 -19.69 -31.83 21.40
CA PHE A 112 -18.61 -32.76 21.04
C PHE A 112 -19.02 -33.68 19.90
N TRP A 113 -20.23 -34.26 19.95
CA TRP A 113 -20.79 -35.07 18.87
C TRP A 113 -20.85 -34.31 17.55
N ALA A 114 -21.39 -33.08 17.57
CA ALA A 114 -21.53 -32.23 16.39
C ALA A 114 -20.18 -31.81 15.79
N PHE A 115 -19.10 -31.75 16.57
CA PHE A 115 -17.76 -31.44 16.10
C PHE A 115 -16.96 -32.68 15.67
N CYS A 116 -17.09 -33.78 16.41
CA CYS A 116 -16.35 -35.02 16.20
C CYS A 116 -16.69 -35.66 14.86
N TRP A 117 -17.97 -35.69 14.46
CA TRP A 117 -18.40 -36.29 13.20
C TRP A 117 -17.86 -35.56 11.95
N PRO A 118 -17.96 -34.22 11.82
CA PRO A 118 -17.31 -33.49 10.74
C PRO A 118 -15.79 -33.67 10.70
N VAL A 119 -15.12 -33.63 11.85
CA VAL A 119 -13.66 -33.83 11.94
C VAL A 119 -13.28 -35.24 11.47
N LEU A 120 -14.07 -36.25 11.81
CA LEU A 120 -13.92 -37.62 11.33
C LEU A 120 -14.08 -37.70 9.81
N VAL A 121 -15.12 -37.08 9.25
CA VAL A 121 -15.31 -37.04 7.79
C VAL A 121 -14.11 -36.39 7.10
N ILE A 122 -13.67 -35.21 7.59
CA ILE A 122 -12.51 -34.50 7.04
C ILE A 122 -11.25 -35.36 7.12
N THR A 123 -11.03 -36.03 8.25
CA THR A 123 -9.86 -36.90 8.45
C THR A 123 -9.90 -38.10 7.50
N CYS A 124 -11.06 -38.72 7.31
CA CYS A 124 -11.23 -39.79 6.34
C CYS A 124 -11.00 -39.33 4.89
N LEU A 125 -11.40 -38.10 4.54
CA LEU A 125 -11.15 -37.53 3.20
C LEU A 125 -9.66 -37.34 2.91
N PHE A 126 -8.86 -36.99 3.92
CA PHE A 126 -7.42 -36.79 3.78
C PHE A 126 -6.62 -38.09 3.89
N GLN A 127 -7.07 -39.07 4.67
CA GLN A 127 -6.33 -40.31 4.90
C GLN A 127 -6.62 -41.42 3.89
N PHE A 128 -7.81 -41.44 3.26
CA PHE A 128 -8.22 -42.56 2.39
C PHE A 128 -8.75 -42.10 1.04
N GLU A 129 -8.23 -42.69 -0.03
CA GLU A 129 -8.63 -42.34 -1.40
C GLU A 129 -10.06 -42.78 -1.76
N ALA A 130 -10.55 -43.89 -1.21
CA ALA A 130 -11.88 -44.42 -1.50
C ALA A 130 -13.04 -43.51 -1.00
N PRO A 131 -13.09 -43.09 0.28
CA PRO A 131 -14.08 -42.12 0.74
C PRO A 131 -13.87 -40.73 0.13
N ALA A 132 -12.63 -40.34 -0.16
CA ALA A 132 -12.36 -39.12 -0.93
C ALA A 132 -12.95 -39.19 -2.35
N ALA A 133 -12.79 -40.33 -3.05
CA ALA A 133 -13.37 -40.55 -4.37
C ALA A 133 -14.90 -40.60 -4.34
N LEU A 134 -15.49 -41.20 -3.30
CA LEU A 134 -16.94 -41.24 -3.10
C LEU A 134 -17.49 -39.84 -2.79
N ALA A 135 -16.84 -39.09 -1.92
CA ALA A 135 -17.18 -37.70 -1.64
C ALA A 135 -17.02 -36.81 -2.87
N ARG A 136 -15.95 -36.97 -3.65
CA ARG A 136 -15.78 -36.30 -4.95
C ARG A 136 -16.93 -36.67 -5.91
N ARG A 137 -17.36 -37.93 -5.94
CA ARG A 137 -18.46 -38.39 -6.80
C ARG A 137 -19.82 -37.86 -6.36
N THR A 138 -20.07 -37.76 -5.05
CA THR A 138 -21.30 -37.18 -4.50
C THR A 138 -21.29 -35.66 -4.67
N LEU A 139 -20.23 -34.95 -4.30
CA LEU A 139 -20.06 -33.51 -4.57
C LEU A 139 -20.24 -33.17 -6.06
N ARG A 140 -19.66 -33.98 -6.96
CA ARG A 140 -19.84 -33.88 -8.43
C ARG A 140 -21.30 -34.06 -8.87
N LYS A 141 -22.11 -34.85 -8.15
CA LYS A 141 -23.52 -35.12 -8.49
C LYS A 141 -24.51 -34.13 -7.86
N THR A 142 -24.32 -33.71 -6.61
CA THR A 142 -25.31 -32.92 -5.85
C THR A 142 -25.03 -31.43 -5.81
N PHE A 143 -23.78 -30.99 -5.65
CA PHE A 143 -23.43 -29.57 -5.47
C PHE A 143 -22.74 -28.95 -6.68
N LEU A 144 -22.03 -29.76 -7.49
CA LEU A 144 -21.11 -29.29 -8.52
C LEU A 144 -21.54 -29.75 -9.93
N ARG A 145 -22.85 -29.94 -10.15
CA ARG A 145 -23.42 -30.46 -11.41
C ARG A 145 -23.07 -29.60 -12.64
N ASP A 146 -22.76 -28.32 -12.43
CA ASP A 146 -22.38 -27.33 -13.46
C ASP A 146 -20.91 -26.90 -13.41
N LEU A 147 -20.09 -27.54 -12.57
CA LEU A 147 -18.67 -27.25 -12.36
C LEU A 147 -17.84 -28.44 -12.82
N HIS A 148 -17.17 -28.26 -13.95
CA HIS A 148 -16.50 -29.31 -14.71
C HIS A 148 -15.04 -29.41 -14.24
N PHE A 149 -14.60 -30.62 -13.88
CA PHE A 149 -13.31 -30.87 -13.23
C PHE A 149 -12.25 -31.27 -14.26
N ILE A 150 -11.06 -30.66 -14.19
CA ILE A 150 -9.86 -31.10 -14.90
C ILE A 150 -8.90 -31.62 -13.84
N ASN A 151 -8.69 -32.94 -13.73
CA ASN A 151 -7.71 -33.54 -12.80
C ASN A 151 -7.67 -32.84 -11.42
N ASP A 152 -8.84 -32.65 -10.79
CA ASP A 152 -9.00 -32.05 -9.46
C ASP A 152 -8.86 -30.49 -9.37
N GLN A 153 -8.76 -29.82 -10.52
CA GLN A 153 -8.75 -28.35 -10.65
C GLN A 153 -10.01 -27.83 -11.33
N ILE A 154 -10.54 -26.71 -10.83
CA ILE A 154 -11.62 -25.93 -11.42
C ILE A 154 -11.04 -24.57 -11.79
N ALA A 155 -11.00 -24.24 -13.08
CA ALA A 155 -10.49 -22.97 -13.58
C ALA A 155 -11.59 -22.12 -14.19
N PHE A 156 -11.68 -20.87 -13.76
CA PHE A 156 -12.55 -19.83 -14.31
C PHE A 156 -11.67 -18.75 -14.92
N PHE A 157 -11.92 -18.40 -16.18
CA PHE A 157 -11.21 -17.33 -16.87
C PHE A 157 -12.19 -16.24 -17.29
N ASP A 158 -11.68 -15.02 -17.47
CA ASP A 158 -12.46 -13.83 -17.83
C ASP A 158 -13.59 -13.56 -16.82
N LEU A 159 -13.22 -13.46 -15.54
CA LEU A 159 -14.18 -13.08 -14.51
C LEU A 159 -14.66 -11.65 -14.75
N PRO A 160 -15.94 -11.35 -14.46
CA PRO A 160 -16.44 -9.98 -14.58
C PRO A 160 -15.70 -9.06 -13.60
N ALA A 161 -15.42 -7.84 -14.04
CA ALA A 161 -14.78 -6.85 -13.18
C ALA A 161 -15.73 -6.46 -12.04
N LEU A 162 -15.18 -6.24 -10.84
CA LEU A 162 -15.90 -5.70 -9.70
C LEU A 162 -15.76 -4.18 -9.69
N GLU A 163 -16.86 -3.49 -9.96
CA GLU A 163 -16.94 -2.04 -9.86
C GLU A 163 -17.27 -1.65 -8.41
N ILE A 164 -16.30 -1.03 -7.75
CA ILE A 164 -16.43 -0.48 -6.41
C ILE A 164 -17.22 0.84 -6.54
N ASP A 165 -18.53 0.78 -6.26
CA ASP A 165 -19.48 1.91 -6.35
C ASP A 165 -19.98 2.32 -4.94
N THR A 166 -19.09 2.26 -3.95
CA THR A 166 -19.42 2.63 -2.55
C THR A 166 -18.88 4.01 -2.21
N GLU A 167 -17.86 4.10 -1.37
CA GLU A 167 -17.29 5.36 -0.91
C GLU A 167 -16.12 5.82 -1.78
N VAL A 168 -15.45 4.85 -2.40
CA VAL A 168 -14.36 5.07 -3.36
C VAL A 168 -14.76 4.43 -4.67
N LYS A 169 -14.49 5.12 -5.77
CA LYS A 169 -14.78 4.61 -7.11
C LYS A 169 -13.57 3.85 -7.64
N GLY A 170 -13.78 2.62 -8.08
CA GLY A 170 -12.68 1.80 -8.60
C GLY A 170 -13.17 0.57 -9.35
N LEU A 171 -12.24 -0.08 -10.06
CA LEU A 171 -12.49 -1.29 -10.82
C LEU A 171 -11.45 -2.34 -10.43
N PHE A 172 -11.90 -3.53 -10.05
CA PHE A 172 -11.06 -4.65 -9.63
C PHE A 172 -11.28 -5.83 -10.58
N VAL A 173 -10.21 -6.35 -11.13
CA VAL A 173 -10.22 -7.37 -12.18
C VAL A 173 -9.36 -8.55 -11.75
N ILE A 174 -9.90 -9.76 -11.92
CA ILE A 174 -9.13 -11.00 -11.82
C ILE A 174 -9.26 -11.72 -13.15
N ARG A 175 -8.13 -11.93 -13.84
CA ARG A 175 -8.14 -12.52 -15.20
C ARG A 175 -8.46 -14.01 -15.19
N GLY A 176 -8.03 -14.74 -14.16
CA GLY A 176 -8.41 -16.13 -13.97
C GLY A 176 -8.27 -16.60 -12.53
N VAL A 177 -9.06 -17.60 -12.15
CA VAL A 177 -9.03 -18.24 -10.83
C VAL A 177 -9.00 -19.75 -11.01
N THR A 178 -8.02 -20.40 -10.41
CA THR A 178 -7.89 -21.85 -10.37
C THR A 178 -8.09 -22.34 -8.94
N LEU A 179 -9.06 -23.21 -8.70
CA LEU A 179 -9.26 -23.90 -7.42
C LEU A 179 -8.81 -25.35 -7.55
N SER A 180 -7.82 -25.78 -6.78
CA SER A 180 -7.46 -27.20 -6.64
C SER A 180 -8.06 -27.76 -5.36
N LEU A 181 -8.83 -28.84 -5.49
CA LEU A 181 -9.60 -29.42 -4.38
C LEU A 181 -8.80 -30.39 -3.50
N SER A 182 -7.78 -31.05 -4.03
CA SER A 182 -6.87 -31.93 -3.28
C SER A 182 -6.00 -31.14 -2.32
N THR A 183 -5.48 -30.01 -2.77
CA THR A 183 -4.65 -29.11 -1.96
C THR A 183 -5.48 -28.03 -1.25
N MET A 184 -6.76 -27.89 -1.58
CA MET A 184 -7.64 -26.79 -1.14
C MET A 184 -6.96 -25.42 -1.36
N THR A 185 -6.34 -25.24 -2.53
CA THR A 185 -5.63 -24.00 -2.90
C THR A 185 -6.38 -23.26 -3.98
N LEU A 186 -6.69 -21.99 -3.71
CA LEU A 186 -7.18 -21.03 -4.68
C LEU A 186 -6.00 -20.23 -5.24
N VAL A 187 -5.82 -20.21 -6.55
CA VAL A 187 -4.80 -19.43 -7.24
C VAL A 187 -5.50 -18.40 -8.13
N ALA A 188 -5.35 -17.12 -7.81
CA ALA A 188 -5.76 -16.02 -8.69
C ALA A 188 -4.61 -15.65 -9.61
N HIS A 189 -4.87 -15.53 -10.91
CA HIS A 189 -3.94 -15.16 -11.96
C HIS A 189 -4.34 -13.80 -12.54
N GLY A 190 -3.36 -12.90 -12.66
CA GLY A 190 -3.54 -11.55 -13.20
C GLY A 190 -4.57 -10.74 -12.42
N VAL A 191 -4.17 -10.25 -11.24
CA VAL A 191 -4.99 -9.37 -10.41
C VAL A 191 -4.62 -7.92 -10.72
N GLU A 192 -5.60 -7.14 -11.15
CA GLU A 192 -5.45 -5.73 -11.52
C GLU A 192 -6.51 -4.91 -10.76
N ALA A 193 -6.13 -3.80 -10.14
CA ALA A 193 -7.06 -2.92 -9.43
C ALA A 193 -6.76 -1.46 -9.78
N GLY A 194 -7.77 -0.72 -10.22
CA GLY A 194 -7.70 0.73 -10.43
C GLY A 194 -8.61 1.44 -9.44
N ILE A 195 -8.06 2.26 -8.55
CA ILE A 195 -8.80 2.96 -7.50
C ILE A 195 -8.63 4.46 -7.71
N LYS A 196 -9.72 5.22 -7.80
CA LYS A 196 -9.68 6.67 -7.92
C LYS A 196 -9.64 7.31 -6.53
N LEU A 197 -8.53 7.96 -6.18
CA LEU A 197 -8.33 8.61 -4.87
C LEU A 197 -8.94 10.02 -4.83
N SER A 198 -8.80 10.77 -5.92
CA SER A 198 -9.39 12.09 -6.12
C SER A 198 -9.79 12.25 -7.59
N ASP A 199 -10.40 13.38 -7.97
CA ASP A 199 -10.85 13.57 -9.36
C ASP A 199 -9.73 13.45 -10.40
N ASP A 200 -8.49 13.68 -9.97
CA ASP A 200 -7.32 13.71 -10.84
C ASP A 200 -6.31 12.59 -10.54
N ILE A 201 -6.35 11.97 -9.35
CA ILE A 201 -5.38 10.95 -8.93
C ILE A 201 -6.03 9.56 -8.93
N GLU A 202 -5.39 8.63 -9.62
CA GLU A 202 -5.70 7.21 -9.66
C GLU A 202 -4.55 6.35 -9.11
N LEU A 203 -4.89 5.20 -8.55
CA LEU A 203 -3.97 4.20 -8.03
C LEU A 203 -4.19 2.91 -8.80
N GLY A 204 -3.19 2.50 -9.58
CA GLY A 204 -3.17 1.21 -10.28
C GLY A 204 -2.35 0.19 -9.52
N ILE A 205 -2.93 -0.93 -9.12
CA ILE A 205 -2.27 -2.05 -8.44
C ILE A 205 -2.29 -3.26 -9.37
N GLN A 206 -1.14 -3.91 -9.57
CA GLN A 206 -1.01 -5.08 -10.44
C GLN A 206 -0.20 -6.18 -9.75
N VAL A 207 -0.69 -7.42 -9.84
CA VAL A 207 -0.07 -8.63 -9.28
C VAL A 207 -0.29 -9.80 -10.24
N ASP A 208 0.78 -10.53 -10.59
CA ASP A 208 0.68 -11.66 -11.52
C ASP A 208 -0.05 -12.86 -10.91
N LYS A 209 0.22 -13.17 -9.63
CA LYS A 209 -0.31 -14.38 -8.99
C LYS A 209 -0.50 -14.21 -7.49
N VAL A 210 -1.63 -14.72 -7.00
CA VAL A 210 -1.94 -14.83 -5.57
C VAL A 210 -2.35 -16.26 -5.26
N VAL A 211 -1.70 -16.90 -4.27
CA VAL A 211 -1.98 -18.27 -3.86
C VAL A 211 -2.55 -18.26 -2.44
N VAL A 212 -3.79 -18.71 -2.32
CA VAL A 212 -4.54 -18.81 -1.07
C VAL A 212 -4.82 -20.29 -0.77
N PRO A 213 -3.93 -20.97 -0.05
CA PRO A 213 -4.23 -22.29 0.51
C PRO A 213 -5.14 -22.16 1.73
N LEU A 214 -6.15 -23.02 1.83
CA LEU A 214 -7.06 -23.03 2.99
C LEU A 214 -6.33 -23.52 4.26
N PHE A 215 -6.47 -22.76 5.35
CA PHE A 215 -5.83 -22.95 6.67
C PHE A 215 -4.30 -23.00 6.62
N ARG A 216 -3.70 -22.30 5.66
CA ARG A 216 -2.25 -22.20 5.51
C ARG A 216 -1.88 -20.78 5.06
N GLU A 217 -0.58 -20.54 5.03
CA GLU A 217 0.02 -19.26 4.62
C GLU A 217 -0.40 -18.82 3.21
N ILE A 218 -0.90 -17.59 3.10
CA ILE A 218 -1.24 -16.95 1.83
C ILE A 218 0.01 -16.30 1.27
N THR A 219 0.34 -16.58 0.01
CA THR A 219 1.50 -15.99 -0.66
C THR A 219 1.06 -15.11 -1.82
N VAL A 220 1.47 -13.84 -1.76
CA VAL A 220 1.25 -12.83 -2.81
C VAL A 220 2.60 -12.56 -3.48
N ASP A 221 2.65 -12.66 -4.81
CA ASP A 221 3.86 -12.35 -5.59
C ASP A 221 4.18 -10.83 -5.55
N ASP A 222 5.14 -10.38 -6.36
CA ASP A 222 5.56 -8.97 -6.39
C ASP A 222 4.36 -8.07 -6.75
N VAL A 223 4.03 -7.12 -5.86
CA VAL A 223 2.92 -6.18 -6.03
C VAL A 223 3.46 -4.85 -6.54
N TYR A 224 2.93 -4.38 -7.68
CA TYR A 224 3.29 -3.08 -8.25
C TYR A 224 2.12 -2.10 -8.10
N ALA A 225 2.34 -1.00 -7.40
CA ALA A 225 1.35 0.04 -7.14
C ALA A 225 1.80 1.38 -7.76
N ASN A 226 1.04 1.93 -8.68
CA ASN A 226 1.40 3.18 -9.35
C ASN A 226 0.36 4.24 -9.03
N VAL A 227 0.81 5.34 -8.42
CA VAL A 227 -0.01 6.53 -8.22
C VAL A 227 0.12 7.38 -9.47
N LYS A 228 -0.91 7.39 -10.31
CA LYS A 228 -0.95 8.10 -11.59
C LYS A 228 -1.95 9.24 -11.50
N GLY A 229 -1.75 10.25 -12.31
CA GLY A 229 -2.75 11.27 -12.57
C GLY A 229 -2.59 12.56 -11.77
N GLY A 230 -3.23 13.60 -12.32
CA GLY A 230 -3.15 15.00 -11.97
C GLY A 230 -3.16 15.84 -13.25
N ASP A 231 -3.80 17.01 -13.24
CA ASP A 231 -3.77 17.95 -14.38
C ASP A 231 -2.35 18.17 -14.94
N TRP A 232 -1.34 18.05 -14.08
CA TRP A 232 0.08 18.30 -14.31
C TRP A 232 0.90 17.07 -14.78
N GLU A 233 0.37 15.83 -14.71
CA GLU A 233 0.99 14.63 -15.31
C GLU A 233 0.57 14.49 -16.78
N VAL A 234 -0.69 14.83 -17.05
CA VAL A 234 -1.35 14.73 -18.35
C VAL A 234 -1.12 16.00 -19.22
N THR A 235 -0.46 17.04 -18.69
CA THR A 235 -0.19 18.27 -19.46
C THR A 235 1.10 18.21 -20.28
N PHE A 236 0.93 18.38 -21.59
CA PHE A 236 1.84 18.96 -22.59
C PHE A 236 3.24 18.34 -22.81
N GLY A 237 3.65 17.32 -22.06
CA GLY A 237 4.94 16.64 -22.28
C GLY A 237 4.93 15.59 -23.39
N ASP A 238 3.88 14.76 -23.45
CA ASP A 238 3.91 13.50 -24.21
C ASP A 238 3.05 13.52 -25.49
N VAL A 239 2.45 14.65 -25.83
CA VAL A 239 1.75 14.80 -27.12
C VAL A 239 2.76 15.27 -28.15
N GLN A 240 3.22 14.36 -29.02
CA GLN A 240 3.98 14.77 -30.22
C GLN A 240 3.11 15.71 -31.05
N TYR A 241 3.53 16.97 -31.17
CA TYR A 241 2.93 17.92 -32.10
C TYR A 241 3.11 17.39 -33.53
N GLY A 242 2.00 17.11 -34.24
CA GLY A 242 2.01 17.12 -35.69
C GLY A 242 1.64 15.84 -36.45
N ILE A 243 0.95 14.86 -35.86
CA ILE A 243 0.37 13.74 -36.64
C ILE A 243 -1.16 13.78 -36.52
N PRO A 244 -1.89 14.25 -37.54
CA PRO A 244 -3.34 14.08 -37.61
C PRO A 244 -3.65 12.58 -37.74
N GLU A 245 -4.47 12.02 -36.85
CA GLU A 245 -5.10 10.73 -37.09
C GLU A 245 -6.09 10.88 -38.27
N PRO A 246 -6.22 9.86 -39.14
CA PRO A 246 -7.18 9.92 -40.24
C PRO A 246 -8.61 9.94 -39.70
N ASP A 247 -9.35 10.98 -40.09
CA ASP A 247 -10.77 11.17 -39.78
C ASP A 247 -11.63 10.03 -40.35
N ASP A 248 -12.28 9.27 -39.47
CA ASP A 248 -13.47 8.48 -39.78
C ASP A 248 -14.50 8.79 -38.68
N ASP A 249 -15.16 9.95 -38.79
CA ASP A 249 -16.57 10.19 -38.47
C ASP A 249 -16.91 11.69 -38.49
N ASP A 250 -17.98 12.06 -39.19
CA ASP A 250 -18.56 13.40 -39.33
C ASP A 250 -19.06 13.98 -37.99
N SER A 251 -18.14 14.37 -37.12
CA SER A 251 -18.41 15.25 -35.99
C SER A 251 -17.42 16.42 -35.98
N VAL A 252 -17.85 17.55 -36.52
CA VAL A 252 -17.07 18.80 -36.70
C VAL A 252 -16.68 19.49 -35.37
N VAL A 253 -16.79 18.79 -34.24
CA VAL A 253 -16.30 19.26 -32.94
C VAL A 253 -15.50 18.14 -32.30
N VAL A 254 -14.17 18.24 -32.41
CA VAL A 254 -13.23 17.43 -31.66
C VAL A 254 -13.39 17.75 -30.16
N THR A 255 -14.30 17.04 -29.50
CA THR A 255 -14.66 17.20 -28.09
C THR A 255 -13.54 16.79 -27.11
N ASN A 256 -12.41 16.29 -27.62
CA ASN A 256 -11.31 15.75 -26.83
C ASN A 256 -9.99 16.52 -26.99
N THR A 257 -10.02 17.80 -27.35
CA THR A 257 -8.82 18.62 -27.18
C THR A 257 -8.61 18.93 -25.70
N ALA A 258 -7.37 18.85 -25.22
CA ALA A 258 -7.02 19.09 -23.80
C ALA A 258 -7.52 20.46 -23.28
N ILE A 259 -7.63 21.43 -24.18
CA ILE A 259 -8.17 22.77 -23.91
C ILE A 259 -9.67 22.72 -23.56
N LEU A 260 -10.45 21.91 -24.28
CA LEU A 260 -11.88 21.74 -24.00
C LEU A 260 -12.13 20.97 -22.70
N ARG A 261 -11.26 19.99 -22.36
CA ARG A 261 -11.34 19.25 -21.09
C ARG A 261 -11.12 20.18 -19.89
N ALA A 262 -10.09 21.02 -19.95
CA ALA A 262 -9.82 22.05 -18.94
C ALA A 262 -10.94 23.11 -18.84
N ALA A 263 -11.56 23.46 -19.97
CA ALA A 263 -12.68 24.42 -20.00
C ALA A 263 -13.99 23.82 -19.43
N THR A 264 -14.28 22.54 -19.67
CA THR A 264 -15.46 21.86 -19.10
C THR A 264 -15.37 21.68 -17.59
N MET A 265 -14.16 21.54 -17.02
CA MET A 265 -13.96 21.44 -15.57
C MET A 265 -14.25 22.75 -14.82
N LYS A 266 -14.02 23.90 -15.45
CA LYS A 266 -14.46 25.21 -14.90
C LYS A 266 -15.99 25.37 -14.92
N GLY A 267 -16.69 24.54 -15.68
CA GLY A 267 -18.13 24.52 -15.86
C GLY A 267 -18.87 23.47 -15.03
N GLY A 268 -18.44 23.17 -13.80
CA GLY A 268 -19.29 22.58 -12.75
C GLY A 268 -20.05 21.27 -13.05
N ALA A 269 -19.68 20.51 -14.08
CA ALA A 269 -20.31 19.23 -14.38
C ALA A 269 -19.58 18.12 -13.63
N ASN A 270 -20.12 17.69 -12.49
CA ASN A 270 -19.67 16.49 -11.77
C ASN A 270 -19.50 15.32 -12.77
N GLY A 271 -18.27 14.82 -12.90
CA GLY A 271 -17.93 13.75 -13.84
C GLY A 271 -18.84 12.54 -13.66
N ARG A 272 -19.52 12.14 -14.74
CA ARG A 272 -20.38 10.95 -14.76
C ARG A 272 -19.50 9.71 -14.55
N PRO A 273 -19.99 8.67 -13.84
CA PRO A 273 -19.24 7.42 -13.62
C PRO A 273 -18.79 6.74 -14.93
N VAL A 274 -19.47 7.02 -16.04
CA VAL A 274 -19.17 6.52 -17.38
C VAL A 274 -17.82 7.00 -17.93
N ASP A 275 -17.40 8.23 -17.62
CA ASP A 275 -16.14 8.79 -18.12
C ASP A 275 -14.92 8.28 -17.31
N MET A 276 -15.18 7.82 -16.08
CA MET A 276 -14.14 7.37 -15.15
C MET A 276 -13.64 5.96 -15.44
N VAL A 277 -14.53 5.00 -15.69
CA VAL A 277 -14.13 3.65 -16.10
C VAL A 277 -13.36 3.71 -17.42
N ARG A 278 -13.74 4.63 -18.32
CA ARG A 278 -13.05 4.89 -19.58
C ARG A 278 -11.61 5.36 -19.38
N ASN A 279 -11.36 6.21 -18.38
CA ASN A 279 -10.00 6.68 -18.07
C ASN A 279 -9.12 5.55 -17.51
N LEU A 280 -9.65 4.75 -16.59
CA LEU A 280 -8.91 3.64 -15.97
C LEU A 280 -8.52 2.53 -16.97
N THR A 281 -9.27 2.38 -18.06
CA THR A 281 -9.12 1.28 -19.03
C THR A 281 -8.67 1.73 -20.43
N ALA A 282 -8.08 2.93 -20.55
CA ALA A 282 -7.63 3.51 -21.83
C ALA A 282 -8.70 3.44 -22.95
N GLY A 283 -9.97 3.71 -22.61
CA GLY A 283 -11.08 3.71 -23.57
C GLY A 283 -11.81 2.38 -23.73
N ARG A 284 -11.28 1.26 -23.23
CA ARG A 284 -11.90 -0.08 -23.38
C ARG A 284 -12.85 -0.37 -22.22
N LYS A 285 -14.10 0.06 -22.35
CA LYS A 285 -15.09 -0.03 -21.26
C LYS A 285 -15.77 -1.41 -21.18
N PRO A 286 -15.82 -2.08 -20.01
CA PRO A 286 -16.68 -3.24 -19.79
C PRO A 286 -18.17 -2.88 -19.83
N ILE A 287 -19.00 -3.81 -20.30
CA ILE A 287 -20.46 -3.67 -20.29
C ILE A 287 -20.98 -3.99 -18.88
N GLU A 288 -21.74 -3.06 -18.30
CA GLU A 288 -22.32 -3.26 -16.99
C GLU A 288 -23.42 -4.33 -17.04
N ALA A 289 -23.33 -5.32 -16.15
CA ALA A 289 -24.33 -6.37 -16.03
C ALA A 289 -25.39 -5.99 -14.97
N GLU A 290 -26.66 -6.09 -15.33
CA GLU A 290 -27.79 -5.80 -14.42
C GLU A 290 -27.92 -6.86 -13.32
N ASP A 291 -27.69 -8.14 -13.67
CA ASP A 291 -27.85 -9.28 -12.77
C ASP A 291 -26.58 -10.11 -12.60
N THR A 292 -26.40 -10.71 -11.41
CA THR A 292 -25.26 -11.58 -11.10
C THR A 292 -25.16 -12.77 -12.06
N ALA A 293 -26.27 -13.44 -12.35
CA ALA A 293 -26.32 -14.55 -13.30
C ALA A 293 -25.89 -14.12 -14.71
N SER A 294 -26.31 -12.92 -15.15
CA SER A 294 -25.96 -12.37 -16.46
C SER A 294 -24.48 -12.02 -16.56
N ALA A 295 -23.83 -11.66 -15.45
CA ALA A 295 -22.42 -11.34 -15.42
C ALA A 295 -21.53 -12.60 -15.47
N PHE A 296 -21.88 -13.62 -14.68
CA PHE A 296 -21.15 -14.88 -14.65
C PHE A 296 -21.30 -15.72 -15.93
N SER A 297 -22.23 -15.36 -16.83
CA SER A 297 -22.32 -15.98 -18.17
C SER A 297 -21.14 -15.68 -19.09
N SER A 298 -20.40 -14.59 -18.84
CA SER A 298 -19.18 -14.27 -19.59
C SER A 298 -17.96 -15.10 -19.21
N VAL A 299 -18.04 -15.84 -18.09
CA VAL A 299 -16.92 -16.61 -17.56
C VAL A 299 -16.65 -17.81 -18.45
N LYS A 300 -15.45 -17.85 -19.01
CA LYS A 300 -14.98 -18.98 -19.80
C LYS A 300 -14.61 -20.12 -18.86
N LYS A 301 -15.46 -21.16 -18.87
CA LYS A 301 -15.18 -22.45 -18.23
C LYS A 301 -14.45 -23.33 -19.24
N VAL A 302 -13.32 -23.94 -18.85
CA VAL A 302 -12.62 -24.90 -19.71
C VAL A 302 -13.40 -26.23 -19.69
N SER A 303 -13.91 -26.66 -20.85
CA SER A 303 -14.71 -27.88 -20.99
C SER A 303 -13.86 -29.16 -21.05
N PRO A 304 -14.40 -30.34 -20.65
CA PRO A 304 -13.63 -31.53 -20.31
C PRO A 304 -13.51 -32.53 -21.48
N ASP A 305 -12.73 -32.19 -22.51
CA ASP A 305 -12.03 -33.25 -23.23
C ASP A 305 -10.67 -33.39 -22.55
N GLU A 306 -10.48 -34.44 -21.72
CA GLU A 306 -9.41 -34.56 -20.71
C GLU A 306 -7.99 -34.24 -21.23
N GLU A 307 -7.68 -34.57 -22.49
CA GLU A 307 -6.37 -34.28 -23.09
C GLU A 307 -6.25 -32.83 -23.62
N GLN A 308 -7.33 -32.27 -24.17
CA GLN A 308 -7.32 -30.90 -24.68
C GLN A 308 -7.54 -29.85 -23.59
N ALA A 309 -8.24 -30.20 -22.51
CA ALA A 309 -8.60 -29.27 -21.43
C ALA A 309 -7.37 -28.79 -20.65
N HIS A 310 -6.44 -29.68 -20.35
CA HIS A 310 -5.18 -29.33 -19.68
C HIS A 310 -4.27 -28.49 -20.59
N THR A 311 -4.27 -28.77 -21.90
CA THR A 311 -3.54 -27.97 -22.89
C THR A 311 -4.14 -26.58 -23.00
N LYS A 312 -5.47 -26.46 -23.15
CA LYS A 312 -6.21 -25.19 -23.15
C LYS A 312 -6.03 -24.40 -21.85
N TYR A 313 -6.01 -25.07 -20.69
CA TYR A 313 -5.72 -24.44 -19.41
C TYR A 313 -4.32 -23.83 -19.39
N LYS A 314 -3.29 -24.61 -19.77
CA LYS A 314 -1.91 -24.13 -19.84
C LYS A 314 -1.76 -22.99 -20.83
N GLU A 315 -2.44 -23.06 -21.98
CA GLU A 315 -2.48 -21.99 -22.98
C GLU A 315 -3.09 -20.71 -22.41
N LEU A 316 -4.21 -20.80 -21.68
CA LEU A 316 -4.86 -19.63 -21.08
C LEU A 316 -4.02 -19.02 -19.95
N VAL A 317 -3.38 -19.84 -19.11
CA VAL A 317 -2.46 -19.35 -18.06
C VAL A 317 -1.22 -18.71 -18.68
N ARG A 318 -0.64 -19.32 -19.73
CA ARG A 318 0.46 -18.73 -20.49
C ARG A 318 0.05 -17.41 -21.13
N TYR A 319 -1.11 -17.37 -21.78
CA TYR A 319 -1.66 -16.15 -22.37
C TYR A 319 -1.77 -15.03 -21.33
N ILE A 320 -2.28 -15.31 -20.13
CA ILE A 320 -2.36 -14.32 -19.05
C ILE A 320 -0.96 -13.82 -18.66
N ASN A 321 -0.01 -14.72 -18.47
CA ASN A 321 1.36 -14.37 -18.09
C ASN A 321 2.08 -13.56 -19.18
N ASP A 322 1.96 -13.97 -20.45
CA ASP A 322 2.63 -13.35 -21.59
C ASP A 322 2.03 -11.97 -21.91
N THR A 323 0.73 -11.80 -21.69
CA THR A 323 0.06 -10.51 -21.88
C THR A 323 0.22 -9.56 -20.71
N SER A 324 0.60 -10.06 -19.52
CA SER A 324 0.79 -9.24 -18.30
C SER A 324 1.71 -8.05 -18.56
N ALA A 325 1.30 -6.90 -18.03
CA ALA A 325 2.06 -5.66 -18.06
C ALA A 325 3.43 -5.83 -17.39
N ILE A 326 3.50 -6.62 -16.31
CA ILE A 326 4.71 -6.91 -15.55
C ILE A 326 5.70 -7.71 -16.40
N THR A 327 5.24 -8.79 -17.04
CA THR A 327 6.08 -9.62 -17.92
C THR A 327 6.61 -8.84 -19.11
N LYS A 328 5.77 -8.03 -19.76
CA LYS A 328 6.17 -7.16 -20.87
C LYS A 328 7.19 -6.12 -20.41
N ALA A 329 6.96 -5.44 -19.29
CA ALA A 329 7.90 -4.49 -18.71
C ALA A 329 9.26 -5.16 -18.43
N LYS A 330 9.23 -6.35 -17.82
CA LYS A 330 10.42 -7.17 -17.57
C LYS A 330 11.19 -7.50 -18.85
N GLN A 331 10.51 -7.91 -19.92
CA GLN A 331 11.14 -8.18 -21.22
C GLN A 331 11.78 -6.92 -21.82
N THR A 332 11.04 -5.80 -21.84
CA THR A 332 11.54 -4.53 -22.39
C THR A 332 12.78 -4.01 -21.66
N LEU A 333 12.84 -4.16 -20.34
CA LEU A 333 14.00 -3.75 -19.55
C LEU A 333 15.22 -4.65 -19.79
N ILE A 334 15.00 -5.96 -19.94
CA ILE A 334 16.07 -6.91 -20.29
C ILE A 334 16.63 -6.57 -21.67
N GLU A 335 15.78 -6.37 -22.68
CA GLU A 335 16.20 -5.97 -24.03
C GLU A 335 16.95 -4.63 -24.03
N ALA A 336 16.44 -3.62 -23.32
CA ALA A 336 17.09 -2.32 -23.19
C ALA A 336 18.46 -2.40 -22.50
N SER A 337 18.59 -3.24 -21.48
CA SER A 337 19.86 -3.46 -20.77
C SER A 337 20.89 -4.21 -21.62
N GLN A 338 20.45 -5.19 -22.43
CA GLN A 338 21.31 -5.95 -23.35
C GLN A 338 21.79 -5.08 -24.51
N ALA A 339 20.89 -4.30 -25.14
CA ALA A 339 21.25 -3.39 -26.22
C ALA A 339 22.33 -2.37 -25.79
N ARG A 340 22.26 -1.88 -24.55
CA ARG A 340 23.31 -1.01 -23.98
C ARG A 340 24.60 -1.74 -23.64
N ALA A 341 24.52 -3.00 -23.18
CA ALA A 341 25.70 -3.81 -22.91
C ALA A 341 26.53 -4.04 -24.18
N GLU A 342 25.85 -4.28 -25.31
CA GLU A 342 26.48 -4.45 -26.62
C GLU A 342 27.08 -3.13 -27.11
N ALA A 343 26.36 -2.01 -26.99
CA ALA A 343 26.86 -0.69 -27.37
C ALA A 343 28.09 -0.24 -26.56
N GLY A 344 28.17 -0.60 -25.28
CA GLY A 344 29.33 -0.31 -24.42
C GLY A 344 30.55 -1.20 -24.67
N SER A 345 30.40 -2.32 -25.39
CA SER A 345 31.49 -3.27 -25.64
C SER A 345 32.37 -2.92 -26.85
N THR A 346 31.97 -1.93 -27.65
CA THR A 346 32.66 -1.55 -28.90
C THR A 346 33.64 -0.37 -28.78
N ASP A 347 33.65 0.37 -27.66
CA ASP A 347 34.43 1.62 -27.54
C ASP A 347 35.64 1.56 -26.57
N ASP A 348 35.90 0.43 -25.90
CA ASP A 348 37.00 0.33 -24.92
C ASP A 348 38.33 -0.24 -25.46
N GLU A 349 38.44 -0.49 -26.78
CA GLU A 349 39.72 -0.85 -27.42
C GLU A 349 40.06 0.10 -28.59
N LYS A 350 40.39 1.37 -28.26
CA LYS A 350 41.43 2.12 -28.98
C LYS A 350 41.79 3.44 -28.30
N ASP A 351 43.05 3.51 -27.87
CA ASP A 351 43.80 4.70 -27.46
C ASP A 351 43.50 5.96 -28.29
N THR A 352 43.24 7.10 -27.66
CA THR A 352 44.17 8.26 -27.68
C THR A 352 43.78 9.39 -26.72
N LYS A 353 44.83 10.09 -26.26
CA LYS A 353 44.89 11.14 -25.25
C LYS A 353 44.08 12.41 -25.58
N GLU A 354 43.75 13.13 -24.49
CA GLU A 354 43.43 14.57 -24.41
C GLU A 354 42.05 15.06 -24.90
N THR A 355 41.07 15.06 -24.00
CA THR A 355 40.35 16.29 -23.59
C THR A 355 39.49 16.02 -22.35
N LYS A 356 39.70 16.79 -21.28
CA LYS A 356 38.88 16.76 -20.05
C LYS A 356 37.45 17.22 -20.36
N LYS A 357 36.54 16.28 -20.59
CA LYS A 357 35.10 16.49 -20.32
C LYS A 357 34.83 16.21 -18.83
N PRO A 358 33.84 16.87 -18.21
CA PRO A 358 33.51 16.64 -16.81
C PRO A 358 33.11 15.18 -16.64
N LYS A 359 33.63 14.53 -15.59
CA LYS A 359 33.17 13.22 -15.15
C LYS A 359 31.65 13.30 -14.92
N GLU A 360 30.86 12.75 -15.83
CA GLU A 360 29.53 12.28 -15.48
C GLU A 360 29.72 11.21 -14.40
N GLU A 361 28.95 11.33 -13.33
CA GLU A 361 28.96 10.37 -12.22
C GLU A 361 28.67 8.97 -12.75
N PRO A 362 29.24 7.90 -12.15
CA PRO A 362 28.93 6.55 -12.57
C PRO A 362 27.47 6.27 -12.24
N GLY A 363 26.59 6.48 -13.20
CA GLY A 363 25.21 6.04 -13.10
C GLY A 363 25.20 4.53 -12.90
N VAL A 364 24.54 4.08 -11.83
CA VAL A 364 24.44 2.66 -11.50
C VAL A 364 23.70 1.98 -12.65
N ARG A 365 24.44 1.19 -13.43
CA ARG A 365 23.91 0.28 -14.44
C ARG A 365 22.84 -0.58 -13.75
N LEU A 366 21.67 -0.75 -14.38
CA LEU A 366 20.69 -1.73 -13.90
C LEU A 366 21.39 -3.07 -13.75
N ASP A 367 21.57 -3.50 -12.51
CA ASP A 367 22.07 -4.82 -12.22
C ASP A 367 20.90 -5.79 -12.36
N ILE A 368 20.89 -6.55 -13.45
CA ILE A 368 19.85 -7.53 -13.73
C ILE A 368 19.87 -8.63 -12.65
N ASP A 369 21.01 -8.84 -12.00
CA ASP A 369 21.17 -9.82 -10.93
C ASP A 369 20.59 -9.29 -9.60
N ASN A 370 20.47 -7.98 -9.43
CA ASN A 370 19.78 -7.39 -8.28
C ASN A 370 18.27 -7.29 -8.54
N MET A 371 17.53 -8.26 -8.01
CA MET A 371 16.08 -8.33 -8.16
C MET A 371 15.33 -7.11 -7.64
N ASP A 372 15.87 -6.41 -6.64
CA ASP A 372 15.22 -5.28 -5.98
C ASP A 372 15.27 -4.02 -6.89
N ASP A 373 16.46 -3.70 -7.41
CA ASP A 373 16.64 -2.66 -8.43
C ASP A 373 15.77 -2.91 -9.66
N PHE A 374 15.69 -4.19 -10.07
CA PHE A 374 14.89 -4.59 -11.21
C PHE A 374 13.38 -4.38 -11.01
N ARG A 375 12.85 -4.63 -9.80
CA ARG A 375 11.43 -4.38 -9.47
C ARG A 375 11.09 -2.89 -9.53
N ALA A 376 11.97 -2.03 -8.99
CA ALA A 376 11.76 -0.59 -9.04
C ALA A 376 11.73 -0.06 -10.48
N ALA A 377 12.59 -0.60 -11.35
CA ALA A 377 12.58 -0.30 -12.78
C ALA A 377 11.28 -0.77 -13.46
N ILE A 378 10.83 -2.01 -13.17
CA ILE A 378 9.55 -2.54 -13.69
C ILE A 378 8.38 -1.63 -13.28
N CYS A 379 8.32 -1.24 -12.01
CA CYS A 379 7.25 -0.40 -11.47
C CYS A 379 7.13 0.93 -12.24
N THR A 380 8.28 1.54 -12.54
CA THR A 380 8.38 2.78 -13.30
C THR A 380 7.94 2.60 -14.76
N GLN A 381 8.30 1.49 -15.41
CA GLN A 381 7.86 1.20 -16.77
C GLN A 381 6.34 0.99 -16.85
N ILE A 382 5.74 0.37 -15.83
CA ILE A 382 4.28 0.16 -15.72
C ILE A 382 3.55 1.49 -15.45
N HIS A 383 4.25 2.52 -14.98
CA HIS A 383 3.65 3.81 -14.66
C HIS A 383 2.99 4.45 -15.89
N GLY A 384 3.65 4.40 -17.05
CA GLY A 384 3.12 4.93 -18.32
C GLY A 384 2.00 4.12 -18.98
N GLN A 385 1.66 2.93 -18.46
CA GLN A 385 0.55 2.12 -18.97
C GLN A 385 -0.79 2.57 -18.35
N PRO A 386 -1.97 2.14 -18.84
CA PRO A 386 -3.22 2.37 -18.09
C PRO A 386 -3.22 1.67 -16.72
N SER A 387 -4.03 2.17 -15.79
CA SER A 387 -4.22 1.53 -14.47
C SER A 387 -4.75 0.10 -14.58
N ILE A 388 -5.63 -0.16 -15.55
CA ILE A 388 -6.15 -1.50 -15.86
C ILE A 388 -5.88 -1.80 -17.35
N PRO A 389 -4.76 -2.49 -17.65
CA PRO A 389 -4.40 -2.82 -19.02
C PRO A 389 -5.31 -3.87 -19.67
N HIS A 390 -5.94 -4.76 -18.89
CA HIS A 390 -6.77 -5.84 -19.41
C HIS A 390 -8.19 -5.84 -18.82
N PRO A 391 -9.06 -4.89 -19.21
CA PRO A 391 -10.44 -4.88 -18.77
C PRO A 391 -11.21 -6.09 -19.34
N PRO A 392 -12.04 -6.76 -18.54
CA PRO A 392 -12.91 -7.85 -19.02
C PRO A 392 -14.10 -7.30 -19.82
N THR A 393 -14.90 -8.19 -20.40
CA THR A 393 -16.05 -7.79 -21.22
C THR A 393 -17.23 -7.28 -20.39
N LYS A 394 -17.40 -7.77 -19.16
CA LYS A 394 -18.49 -7.40 -18.25
C LYS A 394 -17.99 -6.87 -16.92
N SER A 395 -18.76 -5.98 -16.29
CA SER A 395 -18.56 -5.54 -14.90
C SER A 395 -19.82 -5.72 -14.06
N ILE A 396 -19.65 -5.91 -12.75
CA ILE A 396 -20.71 -5.97 -11.74
C ILE A 396 -20.40 -4.96 -10.65
N ARG A 397 -21.39 -4.17 -10.24
CA ARG A 397 -21.25 -3.31 -9.07
C ARG A 397 -21.24 -4.11 -7.77
N VAL A 398 -20.35 -3.75 -6.86
CA VAL A 398 -20.30 -4.31 -5.50
C VAL A 398 -21.62 -4.06 -4.75
N SER A 399 -22.30 -2.95 -5.02
CA SER A 399 -23.62 -2.64 -4.46
C SER A 399 -24.70 -3.63 -4.91
N THR A 400 -24.64 -4.11 -6.16
CA THR A 400 -25.52 -5.15 -6.69
C THR A 400 -25.23 -6.51 -6.06
N LEU A 401 -23.95 -6.88 -5.91
CA LEU A 401 -23.56 -8.11 -5.20
C LEU A 401 -24.05 -8.11 -3.75
N ARG A 402 -23.95 -6.97 -3.06
CA ARG A 402 -24.43 -6.83 -1.69
C ARG A 402 -25.93 -7.09 -1.56
N LYS A 403 -26.74 -6.78 -2.58
CA LYS A 403 -28.20 -7.05 -2.56
C LYS A 403 -28.53 -8.53 -2.73
N THR A 404 -27.65 -9.31 -3.36
CA THR A 404 -27.85 -10.75 -3.58
C THR A 404 -27.51 -11.63 -2.37
N SER A 405 -27.00 -11.05 -1.27
CA SER A 405 -26.70 -11.81 -0.05
C SER A 405 -27.99 -12.41 0.54
N TYR A 406 -28.02 -13.73 0.77
CA TYR A 406 -29.16 -14.43 1.35
C TYR A 406 -29.60 -13.78 2.68
N PRO A 407 -30.79 -13.16 2.76
CA PRO A 407 -31.20 -12.37 3.92
C PRO A 407 -31.29 -13.22 5.19
N ASN A 408 -31.64 -14.50 5.05
CA ASN A 408 -31.71 -15.44 6.17
C ASN A 408 -30.33 -15.76 6.76
N VAL A 409 -29.29 -15.86 5.92
CA VAL A 409 -27.91 -16.09 6.39
C VAL A 409 -27.38 -14.84 7.08
N LYS A 410 -27.64 -13.67 6.52
CA LYS A 410 -27.29 -12.39 7.14
C LYS A 410 -27.95 -12.24 8.52
N LYS A 411 -29.25 -12.51 8.61
CA LYS A 411 -30.01 -12.48 9.87
C LYS A 411 -29.49 -13.50 10.88
N PHE A 412 -29.12 -14.70 10.43
CA PHE A 412 -28.51 -15.72 11.28
C PHE A 412 -27.15 -15.28 11.85
N LEU A 413 -26.26 -14.75 11.00
CA LEU A 413 -24.95 -14.24 11.41
C LEU A 413 -25.06 -13.00 12.32
N HIS A 414 -26.03 -12.12 12.05
CA HIS A 414 -26.29 -10.94 12.88
C HIS A 414 -26.70 -11.32 14.31
N ARG A 415 -27.51 -12.38 14.47
CA ARG A 415 -27.95 -12.88 15.78
C ARG A 415 -26.84 -13.58 16.57
N LEU A 416 -25.78 -14.03 15.90
CA LEU A 416 -24.68 -14.82 16.48
C LEU A 416 -23.30 -14.19 16.18
N PRO A 417 -23.02 -12.96 16.67
CA PRO A 417 -21.72 -12.32 16.46
C PRO A 417 -20.59 -13.14 17.08
N PHE A 418 -20.82 -13.79 18.22
CA PHE A 418 -19.82 -14.65 18.86
C PHE A 418 -19.39 -15.82 17.96
N LEU A 419 -20.32 -16.47 17.25
CA LEU A 419 -19.99 -17.53 16.30
C LEU A 419 -19.09 -17.01 15.19
N TYR A 420 -19.35 -15.79 14.71
CA TYR A 420 -18.54 -15.17 13.68
C TYR A 420 -17.10 -14.91 14.17
N ARG A 421 -16.93 -14.44 15.40
CA ARG A 421 -15.59 -14.30 16.04
C ARG A 421 -14.90 -15.65 16.22
N LEU A 422 -15.63 -16.67 16.64
CA LEU A 422 -15.12 -18.04 16.83
C LEU A 422 -14.69 -18.68 15.51
N MET A 423 -15.33 -18.33 14.39
CA MET A 423 -14.89 -18.76 13.06
C MET A 423 -13.69 -17.96 12.56
N LEU A 424 -13.68 -16.63 12.74
CA LEU A 424 -12.62 -15.77 12.20
C LEU A 424 -11.30 -15.90 12.95
N SER A 425 -11.33 -16.07 14.28
CA SER A 425 -10.11 -16.21 15.08
C SER A 425 -9.16 -17.31 14.59
N PRO A 426 -9.62 -18.57 14.39
CA PRO A 426 -8.76 -19.62 13.83
C PRO A 426 -8.44 -19.39 12.35
N ILE A 427 -9.36 -18.82 11.56
CA ILE A 427 -9.08 -18.52 10.15
C ILE A 427 -7.91 -17.51 10.06
N CYS A 428 -7.96 -16.40 10.79
CA CYS A 428 -6.90 -15.40 10.77
C CYS A 428 -5.58 -15.96 11.33
N TYR A 429 -5.64 -16.80 12.37
CA TYR A 429 -4.44 -17.43 12.94
C TYR A 429 -3.74 -18.38 11.95
N PHE A 430 -4.49 -19.18 11.19
CA PHE A 430 -3.92 -20.14 10.25
C PHE A 430 -3.61 -19.55 8.86
N HIS A 431 -3.95 -18.29 8.60
CA HIS A 431 -3.68 -17.62 7.32
C HIS A 431 -2.79 -16.38 7.49
N PRO A 432 -1.51 -16.54 7.89
CA PRO A 432 -0.55 -15.45 7.74
C PRO A 432 -0.39 -15.11 6.25
N VAL A 433 -0.24 -13.83 5.92
CA VAL A 433 -0.07 -13.35 4.55
C VAL A 433 1.37 -12.92 4.35
N LYS A 434 2.06 -13.51 3.37
CA LYS A 434 3.40 -13.07 2.95
C LYS A 434 3.34 -12.45 1.56
N PHE A 435 3.84 -11.23 1.47
CA PHE A 435 4.09 -10.52 0.24
C PHE A 435 5.56 -10.66 -0.13
N LYS A 436 5.84 -11.02 -1.38
CA LYS A 436 7.21 -11.14 -1.88
C LYS A 436 7.92 -9.77 -1.89
N SER A 437 7.25 -8.74 -2.37
CA SER A 437 7.62 -7.33 -2.26
C SER A 437 6.42 -6.45 -2.64
N ILE A 438 6.38 -5.22 -2.15
CA ILE A 438 5.41 -4.20 -2.59
C ILE A 438 6.21 -3.01 -3.09
N THR A 439 6.15 -2.74 -4.39
CA THR A 439 6.83 -1.59 -5.01
C THR A 439 5.79 -0.56 -5.42
N ALA A 440 5.92 0.66 -4.94
CA ALA A 440 5.05 1.76 -5.28
C ALA A 440 5.80 2.86 -6.05
N ALA A 441 5.35 3.28 -7.23
CA ALA A 441 5.97 4.38 -7.97
C ALA A 441 5.04 5.58 -8.15
N GLY A 442 5.64 6.78 -8.20
CA GLY A 442 4.98 8.04 -8.47
C GLY A 442 5.85 9.00 -9.29
N SER A 443 5.20 9.87 -10.05
CA SER A 443 5.87 10.86 -10.89
C SER A 443 6.46 12.01 -10.07
N GLY A 444 7.71 12.38 -10.33
CA GLY A 444 8.30 13.57 -9.72
C GLY A 444 7.79 14.90 -10.30
N LYS A 445 7.14 14.88 -11.48
CA LYS A 445 6.39 16.04 -12.01
C LYS A 445 5.26 16.43 -11.05
N TRP A 446 4.60 15.44 -10.45
CA TRP A 446 3.60 15.65 -9.39
C TRP A 446 4.13 16.42 -8.22
N PHE A 447 5.24 15.92 -7.69
CA PHE A 447 5.85 16.47 -6.51
C PHE A 447 6.25 17.93 -6.75
N THR A 448 6.73 18.22 -7.97
CA THR A 448 7.06 19.59 -8.39
C THR A 448 5.82 20.51 -8.38
N ALA A 449 4.68 20.03 -8.89
CA ALA A 449 3.44 20.79 -8.88
C ALA A 449 2.93 21.06 -7.45
N LEU A 450 2.95 20.04 -6.58
CA LEU A 450 2.59 20.18 -5.16
C LEU A 450 3.49 21.20 -4.45
N MET A 451 4.80 21.14 -4.69
CA MET A 451 5.75 22.09 -4.12
C MET A 451 5.48 23.52 -4.60
N ARG A 452 5.15 23.73 -5.88
CA ARG A 452 4.76 25.05 -6.38
C ARG A 452 3.50 25.57 -5.69
N GLN A 453 2.47 24.73 -5.57
CA GLN A 453 1.18 25.13 -5.02
C GLN A 453 1.23 25.41 -3.51
N TYR A 454 1.88 24.54 -2.73
CA TYR A 454 1.82 24.59 -1.27
C TYR A 454 3.07 25.18 -0.62
N PHE A 455 4.25 24.96 -1.21
CA PHE A 455 5.51 25.37 -0.60
C PHE A 455 5.99 26.73 -1.12
N PHE A 456 6.19 26.89 -2.43
CA PHE A 456 6.72 28.13 -3.01
C PHE A 456 5.66 29.23 -3.18
N LYS A 457 4.39 28.88 -3.47
CA LYS A 457 3.27 29.81 -3.62
C LYS A 457 3.64 31.01 -4.50
N HIS A 458 3.60 32.22 -3.94
CA HIS A 458 3.97 33.48 -4.61
C HIS A 458 5.41 33.93 -4.29
N TYR A 459 6.07 33.31 -3.32
CA TYR A 459 7.40 33.73 -2.87
C TYR A 459 8.46 33.60 -3.98
N SER A 460 8.32 32.64 -4.89
CA SER A 460 9.24 32.50 -6.03
C SER A 460 9.11 33.61 -7.09
N SER A 461 7.98 34.33 -7.11
CA SER A 461 7.80 35.50 -7.95
C SER A 461 8.48 36.74 -7.36
N GLN A 462 8.55 36.83 -6.03
CA GLN A 462 9.05 37.98 -5.28
C GLN A 462 10.58 37.96 -5.09
N ASP A 463 11.16 36.78 -4.81
CA ASP A 463 12.61 36.63 -4.60
C ASP A 463 13.30 35.79 -5.69
N ALA A 464 14.40 36.34 -6.22
CA ALA A 464 15.26 35.66 -7.18
C ALA A 464 16.01 34.47 -6.56
N GLU A 465 16.31 34.47 -5.26
CA GLU A 465 16.94 33.33 -4.60
C GLU A 465 15.98 32.15 -4.45
N ILE A 466 14.74 32.41 -4.04
CA ILE A 466 13.67 31.41 -3.97
C ILE A 466 13.40 30.82 -5.36
N ARG A 467 13.40 31.65 -6.42
CA ARG A 467 13.25 31.17 -7.80
C ARG A 467 14.37 30.23 -8.25
N ARG A 468 15.62 30.52 -7.87
CA ARG A 468 16.77 29.64 -8.16
C ARG A 468 16.68 28.33 -7.39
N LEU A 469 16.20 28.37 -6.14
CA LEU A 469 15.99 27.17 -5.33
C LEU A 469 14.83 26.33 -5.87
N GLU A 470 13.73 26.96 -6.27
CA GLU A 470 12.62 26.31 -6.95
C GLU A 470 13.11 25.61 -8.22
N ALA A 471 13.89 26.29 -9.08
CA ALA A 471 14.42 25.69 -10.30
C ALA A 471 15.29 24.46 -10.01
N ARG A 472 16.16 24.52 -8.98
CA ARG A 472 17.02 23.40 -8.59
C ARG A 472 16.23 22.22 -8.03
N ILE A 473 15.26 22.48 -7.16
CA ILE A 473 14.39 21.46 -6.55
C ILE A 473 13.50 20.82 -7.63
N SER A 474 12.93 21.66 -8.50
CA SER A 474 12.09 21.22 -9.63
C SER A 474 12.88 20.36 -10.61
N ALA A 475 14.12 20.72 -10.96
CA ALA A 475 14.94 19.90 -11.86
C ALA A 475 15.27 18.51 -11.28
N TRP A 476 15.46 18.41 -9.96
CA TRP A 476 15.71 17.10 -9.35
C TRP A 476 14.48 16.18 -9.38
N CYS A 477 13.28 16.76 -9.23
CA CYS A 477 12.01 16.03 -9.21
C CYS A 477 11.42 15.80 -10.61
N ALA A 478 11.37 16.82 -11.48
CA ALA A 478 10.60 16.80 -12.72
C ALA A 478 11.07 15.75 -13.74
N ASP A 479 12.37 15.45 -13.73
CA ASP A 479 12.98 14.52 -14.70
C ASP A 479 12.92 13.05 -14.23
N ALA A 480 12.48 12.78 -13.00
CA ALA A 480 12.58 11.45 -12.39
C ALA A 480 11.25 10.92 -11.86
N ASN A 481 11.10 9.60 -11.92
CA ASN A 481 10.08 8.85 -11.20
C ASN A 481 10.69 8.30 -9.90
N PHE A 482 9.91 8.33 -8.83
CA PHE A 482 10.33 7.83 -7.53
C PHE A 482 9.61 6.51 -7.26
N ALA A 483 10.37 5.47 -6.97
CA ALA A 483 9.84 4.15 -6.61
C ALA A 483 10.24 3.81 -5.17
N VAL A 484 9.28 3.40 -4.35
CA VAL A 484 9.49 2.92 -2.99
C VAL A 484 9.22 1.43 -2.97
N GLU A 485 10.22 0.63 -2.65
CA GLU A 485 10.11 -0.80 -2.48
C GLU A 485 10.07 -1.14 -0.98
N LEU A 486 8.99 -1.79 -0.59
CA LEU A 486 8.91 -2.56 0.64
C LEU A 486 9.33 -3.98 0.27
N GLY A 487 10.42 -4.46 0.86
CA GLY A 487 10.92 -5.82 0.65
C GLY A 487 9.94 -6.88 1.17
N PRO A 488 10.40 -8.12 1.41
CA PRO A 488 9.55 -9.19 1.91
C PRO A 488 8.80 -8.77 3.17
N MET A 489 7.47 -8.80 3.08
CA MET A 489 6.56 -8.30 4.09
C MET A 489 5.68 -9.44 4.59
N ALA A 490 5.71 -9.70 5.89
CA ALA A 490 4.84 -10.66 6.55
C ALA A 490 3.73 -9.90 7.29
N SER A 491 2.49 -10.37 7.15
CA SER A 491 1.33 -9.83 7.84
C SER A 491 0.62 -10.91 8.63
N GLU A 492 0.31 -10.59 9.88
CA GLU A 492 -0.44 -11.43 10.80
C GLU A 492 -1.64 -10.63 11.32
N ALA A 493 -2.83 -11.19 11.18
CA ALA A 493 -4.05 -10.60 11.71
C ALA A 493 -4.53 -11.41 12.91
N HIS A 494 -4.75 -10.74 14.04
CA HIS A 494 -5.35 -11.32 15.22
C HIS A 494 -6.78 -10.84 15.37
N PHE A 495 -7.72 -11.78 15.25
CA PHE A 495 -9.13 -11.52 15.53
C PHE A 495 -9.46 -12.00 16.96
N PRO A 496 -9.79 -11.08 17.88
CA PRO A 496 -10.03 -11.42 19.27
C PRO A 496 -11.40 -12.08 19.47
N ILE A 497 -11.43 -13.12 20.31
CA ILE A 497 -12.68 -13.75 20.74
C ILE A 497 -13.38 -12.86 21.78
N ASN A 498 -12.62 -12.23 22.69
CA ASN A 498 -13.15 -11.34 23.72
C ASN A 498 -13.27 -9.91 23.19
N ILE A 499 -14.43 -9.28 23.44
CA ILE A 499 -14.78 -7.91 23.00
C ILE A 499 -13.90 -6.82 23.62
N ASN A 500 -13.23 -7.10 24.73
CA ASN A 500 -12.34 -6.16 25.40
C ASN A 500 -11.05 -5.88 24.61
N TYR A 501 -10.71 -6.78 23.67
CA TYR A 501 -9.55 -6.61 22.81
C TYR A 501 -9.98 -6.12 21.43
N ASN A 502 -9.13 -5.29 20.84
CA ASN A 502 -9.30 -4.79 19.49
C ASN A 502 -8.69 -5.76 18.48
N ILE A 503 -9.11 -5.66 17.23
CA ILE A 503 -8.51 -6.38 16.11
C ILE A 503 -7.13 -5.76 15.87
N GLN A 504 -6.08 -6.59 15.87
CA GLN A 504 -4.71 -6.14 15.64
C GLN A 504 -4.16 -6.79 14.38
N THR A 505 -3.61 -5.98 13.48
CA THR A 505 -2.89 -6.46 12.31
C THR A 505 -1.45 -5.98 12.41
N HIS A 506 -0.53 -6.93 12.45
CA HIS A 506 0.90 -6.70 12.45
C HIS A 506 1.43 -6.83 11.03
N PHE A 507 2.33 -5.92 10.68
CA PHE A 507 3.05 -5.90 9.43
C PHE A 507 4.53 -5.81 9.77
N LYS A 508 5.31 -6.75 9.26
CA LYS A 508 6.75 -6.79 9.42
C LYS A 508 7.41 -6.74 8.05
N ILE A 509 8.21 -5.73 7.81
CA ILE A 509 8.86 -5.44 6.54
C ILE A 509 10.37 -5.57 6.75
N SER A 510 11.01 -6.39 5.92
CA SER A 510 12.42 -6.75 6.11
C SER A 510 13.39 -5.64 5.70
N ASP A 511 13.12 -4.94 4.60
CA ASP A 511 13.94 -3.85 4.06
C ASP A 511 13.00 -2.82 3.42
N VAL A 512 13.35 -1.53 3.49
CA VAL A 512 12.61 -0.44 2.85
C VAL A 512 13.58 0.39 2.03
N MET A 513 13.36 0.41 0.72
CA MET A 513 14.24 1.04 -0.25
C MET A 513 13.48 2.10 -1.05
N ALA A 514 14.13 3.19 -1.40
CA ALA A 514 13.59 4.20 -2.29
C ALA A 514 14.58 4.49 -3.42
N TYR A 515 14.07 4.56 -4.64
CA TYR A 515 14.83 4.74 -5.86
C TYR A 515 14.36 5.98 -6.61
N ARG A 516 15.32 6.67 -7.23
CA ARG A 516 15.08 7.71 -8.23
C ARG A 516 15.46 7.15 -9.59
N ILE A 517 14.50 7.13 -10.50
CA ILE A 517 14.64 6.49 -11.80
C ILE A 517 14.41 7.55 -12.87
N LEU A 518 15.38 7.71 -13.75
CA LEU A 518 15.28 8.58 -14.92
C LEU A 518 14.72 7.76 -16.09
N PRO A 519 13.50 8.06 -16.60
CA PRO A 519 12.83 7.23 -17.61
C PRO A 519 13.65 7.09 -18.90
N ASP A 520 14.35 8.14 -19.33
CA ASP A 520 15.17 8.12 -20.55
C ASP A 520 16.54 7.46 -20.34
N ALA A 521 17.08 7.56 -19.13
CA ALA A 521 18.45 7.16 -18.86
C ALA A 521 18.56 5.70 -18.37
N VAL A 522 17.47 5.00 -18.04
CA VAL A 522 17.50 3.64 -17.47
C VAL A 522 18.50 3.57 -16.29
N GLU A 523 18.68 4.70 -15.63
CA GLU A 523 19.63 4.89 -14.55
C GLU A 523 18.81 4.87 -13.26
N LEU A 524 19.17 3.93 -12.40
CA LEU A 524 18.46 3.69 -11.16
C LEU A 524 19.38 4.07 -10.01
N LYS A 525 19.09 5.20 -9.37
CA LYS A 525 19.83 5.64 -8.19
C LYS A 525 19.05 5.23 -6.95
N GLN A 526 19.61 4.35 -6.12
CA GLN A 526 19.07 4.09 -4.78
C GLN A 526 19.32 5.32 -3.90
N VAL A 527 18.24 5.89 -3.39
CA VAL A 527 18.23 7.16 -2.67
C VAL A 527 18.14 6.97 -1.16
N VAL A 528 17.31 6.02 -0.71
CA VAL A 528 17.15 5.66 0.70
C VAL A 528 17.17 4.15 0.85
N ARG A 529 17.81 3.67 1.91
CA ARG A 529 17.68 2.29 2.39
C ARG A 529 17.54 2.28 3.91
N LEU A 530 16.55 1.57 4.44
CA LEU A 530 16.28 1.42 5.86
C LEU A 530 16.34 -0.07 6.23
N GLY A 531 16.87 -0.41 7.40
CA GLY A 531 17.04 -1.80 7.86
C GLY A 531 15.75 -2.58 8.15
N GLY A 532 14.59 -2.09 7.69
CA GLY A 532 13.27 -2.70 7.88
C GLY A 532 12.23 -1.68 8.37
N ALA A 533 10.99 -2.14 8.49
CA ALA A 533 9.90 -1.37 9.10
C ALA A 533 8.83 -2.29 9.67
N ASP A 534 8.23 -1.91 10.78
CA ASP A 534 7.10 -2.60 11.39
C ASP A 534 5.91 -1.65 11.44
N ALA A 535 4.71 -2.17 11.18
CA ALA A 535 3.48 -1.40 11.35
C ALA A 535 2.42 -2.21 12.07
N ILE A 536 1.69 -1.56 12.99
CA ILE A 536 0.59 -2.16 13.72
C ILE A 536 -0.65 -1.32 13.49
N LEU A 537 -1.68 -1.97 12.96
CA LEU A 537 -3.01 -1.42 12.76
C LEU A 537 -3.94 -2.00 13.82
N THR A 538 -4.50 -1.16 14.67
CA THR A 538 -5.47 -1.56 15.68
C THR A 538 -6.85 -1.00 15.34
N ILE A 539 -7.79 -1.90 15.07
CA ILE A 539 -9.16 -1.58 14.68
C ILE A 539 -10.09 -1.98 15.84
N PRO A 540 -10.89 -1.04 16.38
CA PRO A 540 -11.89 -1.39 17.38
C PRO A 540 -12.86 -2.48 16.91
N THR A 541 -13.06 -3.52 17.71
CA THR A 541 -13.86 -4.70 17.35
C THR A 541 -15.31 -4.35 17.00
N PHE A 542 -15.86 -3.30 17.60
CA PHE A 542 -17.22 -2.85 17.30
C PHE A 542 -17.40 -2.31 15.88
N LEU A 543 -16.34 -1.87 15.19
CA LEU A 543 -16.41 -1.44 13.79
C LEU A 543 -16.62 -2.60 12.82
N PHE A 544 -16.44 -3.82 13.29
CA PHE A 544 -16.65 -5.01 12.49
C PHE A 544 -18.16 -5.24 12.24
N PRO A 545 -18.57 -5.73 11.04
CA PRO A 545 -19.98 -5.94 10.74
C PRO A 545 -20.68 -6.81 11.79
N HIS A 546 -21.95 -6.53 12.08
CA HIS A 546 -22.76 -7.24 13.08
C HIS A 546 -22.32 -7.06 14.54
N HIS A 547 -21.42 -6.11 14.85
CA HIS A 547 -20.95 -5.84 16.22
C HIS A 547 -21.54 -4.57 16.84
N GLU A 548 -22.65 -4.05 16.30
CA GLU A 548 -23.22 -2.74 16.67
C GLU A 548 -23.69 -2.65 18.15
N HIS A 549 -23.98 -3.77 18.79
CA HIS A 549 -24.29 -3.88 20.22
C HIS A 549 -23.15 -3.48 21.18
N ILE A 550 -21.91 -3.40 20.69
CA ILE A 550 -20.72 -3.01 21.48
C ILE A 550 -20.37 -1.54 21.19
N PHE A 551 -21.20 -0.81 20.43
CA PHE A 551 -20.93 0.60 20.18
C PHE A 551 -20.96 1.39 21.49
N PRO A 552 -19.99 2.33 21.68
CA PRO A 552 -20.02 3.19 22.82
C PRO A 552 -21.29 4.05 22.80
N GLU A 553 -21.98 4.11 23.93
CA GLU A 553 -23.16 4.97 24.07
C GLU A 553 -22.77 6.44 23.85
N LYS A 554 -23.70 7.20 23.27
CA LYS A 554 -23.51 8.64 23.11
C LYS A 554 -23.65 9.28 24.50
N LYS A 555 -22.58 9.87 25.02
CA LYS A 555 -22.62 10.60 26.30
C LYS A 555 -23.59 11.77 26.23
N SER A 556 -24.27 12.05 27.34
CA SER A 556 -25.20 13.18 27.42
C SER A 556 -24.43 14.51 27.47
N ASP A 557 -25.11 15.60 27.11
CA ASP A 557 -24.51 16.94 27.19
C ASP A 557 -24.11 17.31 28.63
N PHE A 558 -24.83 16.77 29.62
CA PHE A 558 -24.50 16.94 31.03
C PHE A 558 -23.18 16.24 31.39
N ASP A 559 -23.00 14.98 30.97
CA ASP A 559 -21.76 14.23 31.21
C ASP A 559 -20.56 14.90 30.52
N LEU A 560 -20.78 15.47 29.34
CA LEU A 560 -19.75 16.24 28.61
C LEU A 560 -19.35 17.51 29.37
N LEU A 561 -20.30 18.21 29.97
CA LEU A 561 -20.04 19.41 30.78
C LEU A 561 -19.31 19.07 32.09
N GLU A 562 -19.69 17.98 32.76
CA GLU A 562 -19.01 17.50 33.98
C GLU A 562 -17.56 17.08 33.69
N MET A 563 -17.32 16.38 32.58
CA MET A 563 -15.95 16.10 32.16
C MET A 563 -15.19 17.40 31.83
N GLU A 564 -15.83 18.37 31.17
CA GLU A 564 -15.19 19.65 30.86
C GLU A 564 -14.81 20.43 32.13
N SER A 565 -15.67 20.45 33.16
CA SER A 565 -15.35 21.09 34.44
C SER A 565 -14.22 20.34 35.16
N SER A 566 -14.26 19.01 35.20
CA SER A 566 -13.20 18.20 35.82
C SER A 566 -11.83 18.41 35.17
N ILE A 567 -11.79 18.63 33.85
CA ILE A 567 -10.55 18.90 33.11
C ILE A 567 -10.05 20.32 33.39
N LYS A 568 -10.95 21.31 33.56
CA LYS A 568 -10.58 22.68 33.93
C LYS A 568 -10.03 22.77 35.35
N GLU A 569 -10.53 21.93 36.25
CA GLU A 569 -10.09 21.84 37.64
C GLU A 569 -8.81 21.01 37.82
N ALA A 570 -8.48 20.14 36.85
CA ALA A 570 -7.26 19.34 36.88
C ALA A 570 -5.99 20.17 36.63
N GLU A 571 -4.89 19.79 37.27
CA GLU A 571 -3.58 20.39 37.07
C GLU A 571 -3.08 20.22 35.63
N ALA A 572 -2.27 21.18 35.17
CA ALA A 572 -1.66 21.24 33.85
C ALA A 572 -0.65 20.10 33.61
N THR A 573 -1.18 18.91 33.40
CA THR A 573 -0.46 17.66 33.18
C THR A 573 -0.67 17.17 31.75
N PRO A 574 0.24 16.34 31.20
CA PRO A 574 0.02 15.70 29.90
C PRO A 574 -1.31 14.93 29.81
N LYS A 575 -1.79 14.43 30.95
CA LYS A 575 -3.09 13.77 31.07
C LYS A 575 -4.26 14.73 30.79
N GLN A 576 -4.15 16.00 31.17
CA GLN A 576 -5.16 17.01 30.87
C GLN A 576 -5.29 17.22 29.35
N ILE A 577 -4.18 17.27 28.62
CA ILE A 577 -4.18 17.42 27.15
C ILE A 577 -4.80 16.20 26.47
N GLN A 578 -4.50 14.99 26.96
CA GLN A 578 -5.13 13.75 26.49
C GLN A 578 -6.63 13.76 26.76
N ALA A 579 -7.06 14.14 27.97
CA ALA A 579 -8.47 14.25 28.33
C ALA A 579 -9.22 15.30 27.51
N LEU A 580 -8.60 16.46 27.22
CA LEU A 580 -9.16 17.47 26.30
C LEU A 580 -9.35 16.91 24.88
N LYS A 581 -8.36 16.15 24.39
CA LYS A 581 -8.45 15.50 23.07
C LYS A 581 -9.57 14.46 23.05
N GLU A 582 -9.70 13.65 24.09
CA GLU A 582 -10.78 12.66 24.25
C GLU A 582 -12.15 13.31 24.34
N LEU A 583 -12.29 14.40 25.11
CA LEU A 583 -13.51 15.18 25.18
C LEU A 583 -13.88 15.73 23.80
N GLY A 584 -12.89 16.22 23.03
CA GLY A 584 -13.10 16.65 21.65
C GLY A 584 -13.64 15.53 20.74
N LYS A 585 -13.13 14.30 20.87
CA LYS A 585 -13.64 13.11 20.15
C LYS A 585 -15.07 12.77 20.56
N LEU A 586 -15.34 12.77 21.86
CA LEU A 586 -16.67 12.47 22.42
C LEU A 586 -17.72 13.49 21.98
N LYS A 587 -17.38 14.79 21.97
CA LYS A 587 -18.26 15.85 21.45
C LYS A 587 -18.62 15.66 19.97
N ARG A 588 -17.70 15.12 19.16
CA ARG A 588 -17.91 14.85 17.73
C ARG A 588 -18.49 13.47 17.43
N ASP A 589 -18.70 12.62 18.44
CA ASP A 589 -19.11 11.23 18.27
C ASP A 589 -18.18 10.43 17.34
N GLU A 590 -16.87 10.55 17.58
CA GLU A 590 -15.81 9.91 16.79
C GLU A 590 -15.16 8.75 17.56
N ALA A 591 -15.01 7.60 16.89
CA ALA A 591 -14.09 6.54 17.30
C ALA A 591 -12.73 6.71 16.60
N SER A 592 -11.67 6.13 17.14
CA SER A 592 -10.34 6.19 16.49
C SER A 592 -9.80 4.80 16.20
N MET A 593 -9.34 4.61 14.96
CA MET A 593 -8.46 3.50 14.57
C MET A 593 -7.01 3.93 14.82
N HIS A 594 -6.21 3.06 15.43
CA HIS A 594 -4.82 3.40 15.77
C HIS A 594 -3.87 2.79 14.74
N VAL A 595 -3.02 3.63 14.16
CA VAL A 595 -2.00 3.23 13.18
C VAL A 595 -0.65 3.60 13.77
N SER A 596 0.23 2.62 13.93
CA SER A 596 1.64 2.85 14.30
C SER A 596 2.52 2.28 13.21
N ALA A 597 3.50 3.07 12.76
CA ALA A 597 4.47 2.66 11.75
C ALA A 597 5.86 3.09 12.20
N HIS A 598 6.76 2.11 12.33
CA HIS A 598 8.11 2.26 12.84
C HIS A 598 9.09 1.82 11.75
N ALA A 599 10.10 2.63 11.46
CA ALA A 599 11.23 2.27 10.62
C ALA A 599 12.41 1.82 11.48
N HIS A 600 13.11 0.78 11.04
CA HIS A 600 14.28 0.24 11.72
C HIS A 600 15.55 0.88 11.18
N LEU A 601 16.42 1.28 12.10
CA LEU A 601 17.77 1.75 11.80
C LEU A 601 18.74 0.55 11.72
N PRO A 602 19.82 0.61 10.93
CA PRO A 602 20.42 1.80 10.32
C PRO A 602 19.73 2.29 9.04
N ALA A 603 19.90 3.59 8.75
CA ALA A 603 19.42 4.22 7.52
C ALA A 603 20.59 4.73 6.67
N GLN A 604 20.58 4.44 5.38
CA GLN A 604 21.55 4.93 4.39
C GLN A 604 20.87 5.91 3.42
N PHE A 605 21.54 7.02 3.14
CA PHE A 605 21.03 8.08 2.28
C PHE A 605 22.04 8.47 1.22
N HIS A 606 21.61 8.53 -0.03
CA HIS A 606 22.47 8.97 -1.13
C HIS A 606 22.74 10.47 -1.07
N GLN A 607 23.93 10.91 -1.50
CA GLN A 607 24.35 12.31 -1.45
C GLN A 607 23.41 13.25 -2.22
N ASP A 608 22.83 12.78 -3.33
CA ASP A 608 21.86 13.56 -4.13
C ASP A 608 20.62 13.96 -3.33
N LEU A 609 20.09 13.03 -2.53
CA LEU A 609 18.97 13.34 -1.64
C LEU A 609 19.39 14.29 -0.54
N LEU A 610 20.59 14.13 0.03
CA LEU A 610 21.06 15.06 1.06
C LEU A 610 21.22 16.48 0.51
N ASN A 611 21.66 16.62 -0.73
CA ASN A 611 21.73 17.90 -1.43
C ASN A 611 20.33 18.49 -1.67
N PHE A 612 19.37 17.64 -2.03
CA PHE A 612 17.97 18.03 -2.20
C PHE A 612 17.31 18.47 -0.88
N VAL A 613 17.46 17.70 0.19
CA VAL A 613 16.95 18.03 1.53
C VAL A 613 17.57 19.32 2.03
N ALA A 614 18.88 19.52 1.84
CA ALA A 614 19.54 20.77 2.19
C ALA A 614 18.97 21.97 1.41
N ALA A 615 18.64 21.79 0.12
CA ALA A 615 18.01 22.83 -0.68
C ALA A 615 16.59 23.15 -0.20
N ILE A 616 15.79 22.15 0.20
CA ILE A 616 14.46 22.36 0.80
C ILE A 616 14.58 23.10 2.12
N VAL A 617 15.43 22.64 3.05
CA VAL A 617 15.63 23.29 4.35
C VAL A 617 16.08 24.75 4.18
N LYS A 618 16.93 25.01 3.19
CA LYS A 618 17.31 26.38 2.84
C LYS A 618 16.10 27.18 2.35
N ALA A 619 15.33 26.65 1.42
CA ALA A 619 14.15 27.32 0.89
C ALA A 619 13.13 27.62 2.01
N THR A 620 12.88 26.68 2.92
CA THR A 620 11.99 26.87 4.08
C THR A 620 12.47 28.02 4.94
N LYS A 621 13.76 28.06 5.29
CA LYS A 621 14.32 29.12 6.14
C LYS A 621 14.27 30.49 5.47
N VAL A 622 14.48 30.58 4.17
CA VAL A 622 14.35 31.83 3.41
C VAL A 622 12.90 32.30 3.39
N ILE A 623 11.96 31.39 3.13
CA ILE A 623 10.51 31.68 3.15
C ILE A 623 10.06 32.12 4.55
N GLU A 624 10.51 31.47 5.63
CA GLU A 624 10.22 31.88 7.01
C GLU A 624 10.73 33.29 7.28
N SER A 625 11.96 33.62 6.87
CA SER A 625 12.51 34.96 7.05
C SER A 625 11.78 36.04 6.26
N ASP A 626 11.30 35.72 5.06
CA ASP A 626 10.49 36.65 4.25
C ASP A 626 9.10 36.84 4.84
N LYS A 627 8.49 35.77 5.36
CA LYS A 627 7.22 35.83 6.07
C LYS A 627 7.32 36.72 7.31
N ASP A 628 8.37 36.54 8.12
CA ASP A 628 8.63 37.40 9.29
C ASP A 628 8.82 38.87 8.88
N PHE A 629 9.46 39.12 7.72
CA PHE A 629 9.64 40.46 7.20
C PHE A 629 8.33 41.08 6.70
N GLU A 630 7.47 40.30 6.05
CA GLU A 630 6.13 40.73 5.64
C GLU A 630 5.24 41.02 6.87
N GLU A 631 5.21 40.13 7.86
CA GLU A 631 4.48 40.34 9.11
C GLU A 631 4.99 41.61 9.83
N ALA A 632 6.31 41.83 9.87
CA ALA A 632 6.89 43.05 10.42
C ALA A 632 6.59 44.32 9.59
N LYS A 633 6.49 44.20 8.26
CA LYS A 633 6.11 45.31 7.38
C LYS A 633 4.63 45.67 7.56
N VAL A 634 3.75 44.69 7.62
CA VAL A 634 2.32 44.87 7.90
C VAL A 634 2.13 45.47 9.28
N LEU A 635 2.84 45.00 10.31
CA LEU A 635 2.81 45.61 11.66
C LEU A 635 3.32 47.05 11.66
N ARG A 636 4.35 47.39 10.87
CA ARG A 636 4.82 48.78 10.73
C ARG A 636 3.85 49.66 9.96
N GLU A 637 3.17 49.13 8.95
CA GLU A 637 2.15 49.85 8.19
C GLU A 637 0.90 50.07 9.04
N LEU A 638 0.42 49.06 9.78
CA LEU A 638 -0.62 49.20 10.78
C LEU A 638 -0.25 50.22 11.86
N LYS A 639 1.02 50.21 12.32
CA LYS A 639 1.52 51.21 13.29
C LYS A 639 1.60 52.62 12.70
N ARG A 640 1.92 52.77 11.41
CA ARG A 640 1.90 54.07 10.72
C ARG A 640 0.48 54.58 10.54
N VAL A 641 -0.44 53.72 10.15
CA VAL A 641 -1.87 54.04 9.99
C VAL A 641 -2.48 54.42 11.35
N SER A 642 -2.11 53.75 12.45
CA SER A 642 -2.54 54.14 13.80
C SER A 642 -1.96 55.47 14.28
N THR A 643 -0.79 55.89 13.78
CA THR A 643 -0.20 57.20 14.12
C THR A 643 -0.74 58.36 13.28
N THR A 644 -1.35 58.10 12.12
CA THR A 644 -1.95 59.15 11.28
C THR A 644 -3.37 59.57 11.69
N ASP A 645 -4.06 58.78 12.52
CA ASP A 645 -5.39 59.12 13.05
C ASP A 645 -5.36 59.74 14.47
N SER A 646 -4.17 60.02 15.02
CA SER A 646 -4.03 60.61 16.37
C SER A 646 -3.60 62.08 16.39
N GLU A 647 -3.46 62.76 15.25
CA GLU A 647 -3.27 64.22 15.21
C GLU A 647 -4.60 64.98 15.01
N ALA A 648 -5.63 64.61 15.78
CA ALA A 648 -6.84 65.41 15.91
C ALA A 648 -7.57 65.13 17.24
N SER A 649 -6.89 65.28 18.37
CA SER A 649 -7.49 65.77 19.63
C SER A 649 -6.55 65.57 20.82
N SER A 650 -5.96 66.67 21.30
CA SER A 650 -6.12 67.11 22.70
C SER A 650 -5.28 68.37 22.96
N LEU A 651 -6.00 69.40 23.40
CA LEU A 651 -5.50 70.70 23.82
C LEU A 651 -4.86 70.63 25.21
N ALA A 652 -3.85 71.48 25.40
CA ALA A 652 -3.50 72.23 26.62
C ALA A 652 -3.26 71.46 27.93
N SER A 653 -2.05 71.59 28.52
CA SER A 653 -1.78 72.61 29.56
C SER A 653 -0.45 72.40 30.32
N VAL A 654 0.23 73.55 30.56
CA VAL A 654 1.00 73.97 31.76
C VAL A 654 2.51 73.62 31.92
N ASN A 655 3.32 74.64 31.61
CA ASN A 655 4.50 75.26 32.27
C ASN A 655 5.28 74.53 33.40
N THR A 656 6.62 74.65 33.39
CA THR A 656 7.40 75.69 34.14
C THR A 656 8.94 75.58 34.02
N ASN A 657 9.58 76.76 33.86
CA ASN A 657 10.92 77.22 34.33
C ASN A 657 12.22 76.57 33.75
N SER A 658 13.29 77.28 33.40
CA SER A 658 13.85 78.58 33.87
C SER A 658 15.02 79.09 32.97
N SER A 659 15.25 80.41 33.08
CA SER A 659 16.50 81.22 32.98
C SER A 659 17.22 81.43 31.65
N GLU A 660 17.04 82.66 31.12
CA GLU A 660 18.06 83.69 30.83
C GLU A 660 19.47 83.27 30.32
N MET A 661 19.90 83.85 29.19
CA MET A 661 20.86 84.98 29.21
C MET A 661 21.02 85.64 27.83
N SER A 662 21.20 86.95 27.91
CA SER A 662 21.22 88.01 26.92
C SER A 662 22.35 87.95 25.88
N GLN A 663 21.99 88.32 24.65
CA GLN A 663 22.49 89.50 23.91
C GLN A 663 24.01 89.66 23.73
N THR A 664 24.51 89.65 22.49
CA THR A 664 24.95 90.87 21.76
C THR A 664 25.60 90.54 20.41
N THR A 665 25.43 91.51 19.52
CA THR A 665 25.76 91.69 18.10
C THR A 665 27.24 91.60 17.72
N LEU A 666 27.54 91.23 16.46
CA LEU A 666 28.15 92.12 15.45
C LEU A 666 28.26 91.46 14.06
N ASN A 667 28.19 92.33 13.04
CA ASN A 667 28.07 92.08 11.62
C ASN A 667 29.28 91.41 10.94
N GLY A 668 29.01 90.68 9.85
CA GLY A 668 30.01 90.29 8.86
C GLY A 668 29.34 89.58 7.68
N SER A 669 29.13 90.31 6.58
CA SER A 669 28.49 89.84 5.36
C SER A 669 29.43 88.96 4.53
N GLU A 670 29.37 87.64 4.70
CA GLU A 670 29.87 86.66 3.71
C GLU A 670 29.54 85.24 4.18
N ASP A 671 28.29 84.77 4.01
CA ASP A 671 27.98 83.37 4.36
C ASP A 671 26.72 82.75 3.73
N LYS A 672 26.16 83.38 2.70
CA LYS A 672 24.94 82.86 2.05
C LYS A 672 25.21 81.74 1.03
N SER A 673 26.45 81.59 0.55
CA SER A 673 26.83 80.56 -0.44
C SER A 673 27.31 79.25 0.21
N PHE A 674 28.12 79.34 1.28
CA PHE A 674 28.70 78.16 1.93
C PHE A 674 27.69 77.42 2.83
N LYS A 675 26.77 78.16 3.47
CA LYS A 675 25.70 77.58 4.32
C LYS A 675 24.61 76.89 3.48
N ALA A 676 24.37 77.36 2.25
CA ALA A 676 23.49 76.70 1.29
C ALA A 676 24.14 75.44 0.68
N PHE A 677 25.46 75.46 0.46
CA PHE A 677 26.22 74.29 0.01
C PHE A 677 26.28 73.19 1.09
N LEU A 678 26.57 73.53 2.35
CA LEU A 678 26.56 72.56 3.46
C LEU A 678 25.18 71.97 3.73
N LYS A 679 24.10 72.74 3.58
CA LYS A 679 22.73 72.23 3.74
C LYS A 679 22.30 71.31 2.59
N LYS A 680 22.87 71.49 1.39
CA LYS A 680 22.62 70.64 0.21
C LYS A 680 23.51 69.39 0.17
N VAL A 681 24.70 69.46 0.77
CA VAL A 681 25.61 68.32 0.95
C VAL A 681 25.17 67.43 2.13
N ASP A 682 24.69 67.97 3.25
CA ASP A 682 24.21 67.15 4.39
C ASP A 682 22.87 66.44 4.09
N THR A 683 22.03 67.01 3.22
CA THR A 683 20.81 66.36 2.73
C THR A 683 21.12 65.33 1.63
N GLY A 684 22.04 65.62 0.71
CA GLY A 684 22.49 64.68 -0.32
C GLY A 684 23.26 63.47 0.24
N PHE A 685 24.09 63.66 1.28
CA PHE A 685 24.83 62.56 1.91
C PHE A 685 23.98 61.74 2.89
N LYS A 686 23.01 62.32 3.62
CA LYS A 686 22.09 61.53 4.45
C LYS A 686 21.13 60.68 3.63
N GLU A 687 20.68 61.18 2.48
CA GLU A 687 19.76 60.42 1.62
C GLU A 687 20.49 59.36 0.77
N ALA A 688 21.71 59.65 0.30
CA ALA A 688 22.58 58.66 -0.35
C ALA A 688 23.15 57.63 0.65
N SER A 689 23.52 58.03 1.87
CA SER A 689 24.02 57.10 2.90
C SER A 689 22.93 56.14 3.38
N ASN A 690 21.70 56.60 3.63
CA ASN A 690 20.63 55.69 4.03
C ASN A 690 20.18 54.75 2.90
N LYS A 691 20.13 55.20 1.63
CA LYS A 691 19.78 54.32 0.49
C LYS A 691 20.93 53.36 0.13
N THR A 692 22.19 53.77 0.26
CA THR A 692 23.35 52.93 -0.08
C THR A 692 23.76 52.01 1.08
N MET A 693 23.61 52.43 2.34
CA MET A 693 23.83 51.58 3.51
C MET A 693 22.73 50.52 3.65
N VAL A 694 21.47 50.84 3.34
CA VAL A 694 20.40 49.83 3.28
C VAL A 694 20.58 48.92 2.07
N GLY A 695 21.06 49.43 0.93
CA GLY A 695 21.39 48.63 -0.26
C GLY A 695 22.57 47.67 -0.07
N MET A 696 23.68 48.12 0.54
CA MET A 696 24.86 47.29 0.84
C MET A 696 24.63 46.36 2.04
N ARG A 697 23.82 46.74 3.02
CA ARG A 697 23.45 45.85 4.12
C ARG A 697 22.47 44.77 3.65
N LYS A 698 21.54 45.08 2.74
CA LYS A 698 20.65 44.09 2.09
C LYS A 698 21.40 43.18 1.11
N ALA A 699 22.34 43.69 0.31
CA ALA A 699 23.14 42.88 -0.61
C ALA A 699 24.26 42.07 0.08
N GLY A 700 24.91 42.65 1.09
CA GLY A 700 25.99 42.03 1.86
C GLY A 700 25.49 41.06 2.94
N GLN A 701 24.33 41.32 3.57
CA GLN A 701 23.73 40.33 4.47
C GLN A 701 23.14 39.16 3.69
N ASN A 702 22.43 39.38 2.57
CA ASN A 702 21.83 38.27 1.83
C ASN A 702 22.90 37.32 1.24
N THR A 703 23.98 37.84 0.64
CA THR A 703 25.02 37.00 0.04
C THR A 703 25.90 36.27 1.06
N VAL A 704 26.25 36.92 2.18
CA VAL A 704 27.11 36.34 3.23
C VAL A 704 26.33 35.41 4.16
N HIS A 705 25.05 35.70 4.47
CA HIS A 705 24.19 34.73 5.15
C HIS A 705 23.85 33.53 4.25
N ALA A 706 23.59 33.73 2.95
CA ALA A 706 23.21 32.63 2.06
C ALA A 706 24.35 31.62 1.84
N MET A 707 25.60 32.06 1.66
CA MET A 707 26.74 31.15 1.46
C MET A 707 27.27 30.51 2.76
N ALA A 708 27.26 31.22 3.88
CA ALA A 708 27.70 30.66 5.16
C ALA A 708 26.70 29.63 5.72
N ASN A 709 25.41 29.81 5.45
CA ASN A 709 24.35 28.92 5.90
C ASN A 709 24.35 27.58 5.12
N ASP A 710 24.66 27.57 3.82
CA ASP A 710 24.69 26.33 3.02
C ASP A 710 25.73 25.32 3.51
N ARG A 711 26.94 25.79 3.80
CA ARG A 711 28.03 24.93 4.28
C ARG A 711 27.78 24.42 5.70
N TRP A 712 27.06 25.20 6.51
CA TRP A 712 26.64 24.80 7.85
C TRP A 712 25.49 23.78 7.80
N ILE A 713 24.44 24.01 7.00
CA ILE A 713 23.31 23.07 6.81
C ILE A 713 23.84 21.74 6.25
N ALA A 714 24.68 21.75 5.22
CA ALA A 714 25.26 20.54 4.66
C ALA A 714 26.11 19.77 5.69
N ARG A 715 26.88 20.48 6.54
CA ARG A 715 27.62 19.85 7.66
C ARG A 715 26.69 19.27 8.72
N LEU A 716 25.57 19.92 9.01
CA LEU A 716 24.60 19.45 10.00
C LEU A 716 23.86 18.22 9.49
N VAL A 717 23.33 18.25 8.26
CA VAL A 717 22.71 17.12 7.57
C VAL A 717 23.70 15.95 7.45
N GLY A 718 24.95 16.22 7.06
CA GLY A 718 26.02 15.21 6.99
C GLY A 718 26.40 14.60 8.34
N LYS A 719 26.29 15.34 9.45
CA LYS A 719 26.52 14.81 10.80
C LYS A 719 25.35 13.96 11.29
N VAL A 720 24.10 14.38 11.01
CA VAL A 720 22.89 13.64 11.39
C VAL A 720 22.80 12.32 10.64
N THR A 721 23.04 12.34 9.33
CA THR A 721 23.04 11.14 8.47
C THR A 721 24.07 10.11 8.91
N ARG A 722 25.33 10.51 9.13
CA ARG A 722 26.37 9.61 9.68
C ARG A 722 26.02 9.02 11.04
N LYS A 723 25.20 9.71 11.84
CA LYS A 723 24.67 9.17 13.09
C LYS A 723 23.55 8.17 12.84
N LEU A 724 22.64 8.44 11.89
CA LEU A 724 21.57 7.52 11.50
C LEU A 724 22.09 6.23 10.83
N GLU A 725 23.22 6.31 10.12
CA GLU A 725 23.91 5.15 9.55
C GLU A 725 24.48 4.20 10.62
N LYS A 726 24.79 4.72 11.81
CA LYS A 726 25.37 3.95 12.93
C LYS A 726 24.40 3.72 14.09
N ALA A 727 23.27 4.42 14.08
CA ALA A 727 22.26 4.30 15.12
C ALA A 727 21.54 2.96 15.00
N GLN A 728 21.23 2.38 16.14
CA GLN A 728 20.37 1.22 16.27
C GLN A 728 19.14 1.64 17.05
N GLY A 729 17.96 1.24 16.58
CA GLY A 729 16.68 1.58 17.18
C GLY A 729 15.57 1.71 16.16
N GLU A 730 14.40 2.07 16.65
CA GLU A 730 13.19 2.27 15.85
C GLU A 730 12.82 3.75 15.87
N LEU A 731 12.50 4.30 14.69
CA LEU A 731 11.93 5.63 14.55
C LEU A 731 10.50 5.48 14.05
N GLY A 732 9.54 5.91 14.84
CA GLY A 732 8.14 5.64 14.56
C GLY A 732 7.23 6.84 14.68
N TYR A 733 6.14 6.81 13.92
CA TYR A 733 5.00 7.69 14.09
C TYR A 733 3.77 6.86 14.41
N SER A 734 2.96 7.39 15.32
CA SER A 734 1.68 6.81 15.69
C SER A 734 0.59 7.86 15.53
N ALA A 735 -0.47 7.49 14.83
CA ALA A 735 -1.61 8.33 14.55
C ALA A 735 -2.92 7.62 14.85
N GLU A 736 -3.92 8.45 15.15
CA GLU A 736 -5.29 8.02 15.29
C GLU A 736 -6.07 8.53 14.08
N VAL A 737 -6.70 7.62 13.35
CA VAL A 737 -7.59 7.95 12.24
C VAL A 737 -9.01 8.08 12.82
N PRO A 738 -9.62 9.28 12.80
CA PRO A 738 -10.96 9.50 13.32
C PRO A 738 -12.01 8.89 12.39
N ILE A 739 -12.99 8.22 12.98
CA ILE A 739 -14.12 7.55 12.31
C ILE A 739 -15.40 8.07 12.94
N ALA A 740 -16.18 8.83 12.18
CA ALA A 740 -17.47 9.35 12.62
C ALA A 740 -18.48 8.21 12.82
N LEU A 741 -19.00 8.05 14.04
CA LEU A 741 -19.91 6.96 14.38
C LEU A 741 -21.35 7.20 13.90
N ALA A 742 -21.73 8.44 13.59
CA ALA A 742 -23.09 8.80 13.17
C ALA A 742 -23.64 7.88 12.06
N LYS A 743 -22.87 7.67 10.98
CA LYS A 743 -23.27 6.79 9.85
C LYS A 743 -23.44 5.34 10.26
N TYR A 744 -22.68 4.87 11.25
CA TYR A 744 -22.75 3.50 11.76
C TYR A 744 -23.92 3.32 12.73
N ARG A 745 -24.23 4.35 13.54
CA ARG A 745 -25.42 4.40 14.40
C ARG A 745 -26.72 4.41 13.59
N GLU A 746 -26.77 5.12 12.47
CA GLU A 746 -27.95 5.12 11.57
C GLU A 746 -28.18 3.76 10.89
N ARG A 747 -27.10 3.03 10.60
CA ARG A 747 -27.15 1.69 9.99
C ARG A 747 -27.38 0.57 11.01
N HIS A 748 -27.64 0.91 12.27
CA HIS A 748 -27.81 -0.05 13.36
C HIS A 748 -29.03 -0.95 13.10
N GLU A 749 -28.80 -2.26 13.04
CA GLU A 749 -29.85 -3.24 12.87
C GLU A 749 -30.48 -3.58 14.24
N PHE A 750 -31.76 -3.25 14.41
CA PHE A 750 -32.52 -3.39 15.67
C PHE A 750 -32.83 -4.83 16.10
N GLU A 751 -32.34 -5.85 15.37
CA GLU A 751 -32.61 -7.24 15.74
C GLU A 751 -31.87 -7.63 17.03
N GLN A 752 -32.59 -8.27 17.95
CA GLN A 752 -32.02 -8.74 19.21
C GLN A 752 -31.01 -9.88 18.97
N LYS A 753 -29.84 -9.76 19.59
CA LYS A 753 -28.76 -10.75 19.51
C LYS A 753 -29.00 -11.85 20.54
N LEU A 754 -28.76 -13.11 20.14
CA LEU A 754 -28.98 -14.27 21.02
C LEU A 754 -27.85 -14.44 22.04
N LEU A 755 -26.63 -14.07 21.66
CA LEU A 755 -25.43 -14.13 22.49
C LEU A 755 -24.57 -12.88 22.21
N PRO A 756 -24.51 -11.91 23.15
CA PRO A 756 -23.61 -10.75 23.03
C PRO A 756 -22.13 -11.16 23.13
#